data_AF-A0A381V418-F1
#
_entry.id   AF-A0A381V418-F1
#
_cell.length_a   1.000
_cell.length_b   1.000
_cell.length_c   1.000
_cell.angle_alpha   90.00
_cell.angle_beta   90.00
_cell.angle_gamma   90.00
#
_symmetry.space_group_name_H-M   'P 1'
#
loop_
_entity.id
_entity.type
_entity.pdbx_description
1 polymer ?
#
loop_
_entity_poly.entity_id
_entity_poly.type
_entity_poly.pdbx_seq_one_letter_code
_entity_poly.pdbx_strand_id
1 'polypeptide(L)'
;MKKDVDLVDFEEDKYDYIVLIGSEACKFIGGITSVTEFSGHLVDKKFIPMISPAMLNFKPEAKPLFKRACEKLHGYIAGQLPPSLSGDFVGITTEEDAESYLEGIIEDKSIRFVTCDTETTALYPRDGYVLGISMSHKPQQGVYISAECITTYVEELFQQVFDSKMIVFHNAKFDLKMLEYHFGFTFPKVSDTMLMHYILDESKGTHGLKFLALKYTEYGDYDKDLDNFRNQYCKEHRILKGDFTYDLIPFDILYKYAAIDTAVTYELYQLFTKKIISSVQLTKVYKELMVPGMLFLKEVEEAGVPFDLNRLTKVQKLMEEEIQIAKEKLYEFEEVHKFEEAQGKVFNPNSTQQLRILMFDFLRLTPTGKLTGTGAQSTDAEVLKTLSEEHPIPGVILDIRQKSKIKNTYLDKVIPALDKDSRIRTGFNLTSTTSGRLSSSGKLNMQQLPRDNAAVKGCIKAQPGYKILQQDLSTAEVYVASVLSNDKALQNVFKSGGDLHSTVAKMVFQLPHETADISVYAKKERQAAKAITFGIMYGSGPAKVSETVTKDSGEFFSIEQAKDTISKYFLTFRKLKTWLSKSKEQIESDGFIYSILGRKRRLPNVFSNDKGIASHEVRSGINFLIQSVASDINLLAGVELSQWLKDNKKDAKIIALVHDSLVLEVKESEIEEVSEMMAKITQKDRGCSIPGQPIGVDLEIGDDYAFGKFEKQYPELL
;
A
#
# COMPACT_ATOMS: atom_id res chain seq x y z
N MET A 1 -3.20 -29.61 -14.31
CA MET A 1 -2.82 -30.08 -15.64
C MET A 1 -4.09 -30.07 -16.46
N LYS A 2 -4.00 -30.01 -17.80
CA LYS A 2 -5.14 -30.46 -18.62
C LYS A 2 -5.52 -31.88 -18.16
N LYS A 3 -6.77 -32.29 -18.36
CA LYS A 3 -7.30 -33.66 -18.11
C LYS A 3 -6.53 -34.79 -18.83
N ASP A 4 -5.38 -34.50 -19.43
CA ASP A 4 -4.68 -35.34 -20.40
C ASP A 4 -3.34 -35.90 -19.86
N VAL A 5 -3.07 -35.76 -18.56
CA VAL A 5 -1.93 -36.43 -17.90
C VAL A 5 -2.49 -37.38 -16.84
N ASP A 6 -2.82 -38.60 -17.26
CA ASP A 6 -3.12 -39.66 -16.32
C ASP A 6 -1.80 -40.15 -15.71
N LEU A 7 -1.66 -39.98 -14.39
CA LEU A 7 -0.58 -40.58 -13.59
C LEU A 7 -0.89 -42.07 -13.36
N VAL A 8 -1.10 -42.85 -14.43
CA VAL A 8 -1.68 -44.21 -14.39
C VAL A 8 -0.89 -45.17 -13.47
N ASP A 9 0.38 -44.90 -13.20
CA ASP A 9 1.27 -45.77 -12.42
C ASP A 9 2.05 -45.04 -11.29
N PHE A 10 1.57 -43.89 -10.80
CA PHE A 10 2.26 -43.16 -9.72
C PHE A 10 1.85 -43.67 -8.33
N GLU A 11 2.68 -44.53 -7.74
CA GLU A 11 2.54 -44.96 -6.34
C GLU A 11 3.35 -44.06 -5.41
N GLU A 12 2.64 -43.18 -4.70
CA GLU A 12 3.23 -42.18 -3.80
C GLU A 12 4.08 -42.83 -2.69
N ASP A 13 3.65 -43.97 -2.14
CA ASP A 13 4.28 -44.64 -1.00
C ASP A 13 5.63 -45.31 -1.30
N LYS A 14 6.03 -45.39 -2.58
CA LYS A 14 7.35 -45.91 -2.98
C LYS A 14 8.48 -44.90 -2.79
N TYR A 15 8.18 -43.65 -2.46
CA TYR A 15 9.15 -42.57 -2.41
C TYR A 15 9.17 -41.91 -1.03
N ASP A 16 10.36 -41.77 -0.45
CA ASP A 16 10.56 -41.02 0.80
C ASP A 16 10.23 -39.53 0.61
N TYR A 17 10.60 -38.99 -0.54
CA TYR A 17 10.33 -37.59 -0.92
C TYR A 17 9.89 -37.49 -2.38
N ILE A 18 8.96 -36.56 -2.66
CA ILE A 18 8.45 -36.28 -4.00
C ILE A 18 8.67 -34.80 -4.33
N VAL A 19 9.50 -34.52 -5.34
CA VAL A 19 9.78 -33.14 -5.78
C VAL A 19 8.75 -32.68 -6.80
N LEU A 20 8.00 -31.62 -6.48
CA LEU A 20 6.92 -31.11 -7.31
C LEU A 20 7.38 -29.86 -8.07
N ILE A 21 7.74 -30.01 -9.36
CA ILE A 21 8.25 -28.90 -10.18
C ILE A 21 7.08 -28.14 -10.85
N GLY A 22 6.89 -26.88 -10.45
CA GLY A 22 5.88 -25.99 -11.00
C GLY A 22 4.52 -26.06 -10.32
N SER A 23 3.68 -25.05 -10.57
CA SER A 23 2.38 -24.86 -9.90
C SER A 23 1.39 -25.98 -10.18
N GLU A 24 1.42 -26.57 -11.38
CA GLU A 24 0.51 -27.64 -11.75
C GLU A 24 0.81 -28.93 -10.98
N ALA A 25 2.08 -29.32 -10.82
CA ALA A 25 2.44 -30.48 -10.01
C ALA A 25 2.07 -30.27 -8.54
N CYS A 26 2.36 -29.08 -8.00
CA CYS A 26 2.02 -28.71 -6.62
C CYS A 26 0.53 -28.86 -6.34
N LYS A 27 -0.32 -28.29 -7.21
CA LYS A 27 -1.76 -28.26 -7.02
C LYS A 27 -2.41 -29.64 -7.13
N PHE A 28 -2.03 -30.42 -8.14
CA PHE A 28 -2.75 -31.64 -8.49
C PHE A 28 -2.22 -32.90 -7.78
N ILE A 29 -0.95 -32.90 -7.36
CA ILE A 29 -0.33 -34.03 -6.64
C ILE A 29 -0.30 -33.73 -5.13
N GLY A 30 0.26 -32.58 -4.74
CA GLY A 30 0.45 -32.24 -3.33
C GLY A 30 -0.70 -31.48 -2.68
N GLY A 31 -1.72 -31.06 -3.43
CA GLY A 31 -2.76 -30.15 -2.91
C GLY A 31 -2.24 -28.76 -2.52
N ILE A 32 -1.03 -28.39 -2.97
CA ILE A 32 -0.32 -27.18 -2.57
C ILE A 32 -0.73 -26.02 -3.47
N THR A 33 -1.19 -24.94 -2.85
CA THR A 33 -1.78 -23.77 -3.54
C THR A 33 -0.74 -22.82 -4.13
N SER A 34 0.49 -22.82 -3.62
CA SER A 34 1.54 -21.88 -4.04
C SER A 34 2.92 -22.53 -4.11
N VAL A 35 3.40 -22.82 -5.33
CA VAL A 35 4.76 -23.36 -5.54
C VAL A 35 5.85 -22.40 -5.06
N THR A 36 5.61 -21.09 -5.14
CA THR A 36 6.61 -20.07 -4.79
C THR A 36 6.79 -19.95 -3.28
N GLU A 37 5.70 -20.05 -2.51
CA GLU A 37 5.74 -19.94 -1.04
C GLU A 37 6.37 -21.17 -0.41
N PHE A 38 6.01 -22.36 -0.89
CA PHE A 38 6.50 -23.62 -0.37
C PHE A 38 7.77 -24.14 -1.07
N SER A 39 8.41 -23.33 -1.93
CA SER A 39 9.56 -23.79 -2.72
C SER A 39 10.71 -24.26 -1.83
N GLY A 40 11.04 -25.55 -1.89
CA GLY A 40 12.11 -26.22 -1.14
C GLY A 40 11.71 -26.68 0.25
N HIS A 41 10.44 -26.54 0.62
CA HIS A 41 9.92 -26.95 1.92
C HIS A 41 9.36 -28.36 1.89
N LEU A 42 9.61 -29.12 2.95
CA LEU A 42 8.93 -30.38 3.15
C LEU A 42 7.49 -30.13 3.63
N VAL A 43 6.53 -30.49 2.79
CA VAL A 43 5.08 -30.41 3.03
C VAL A 43 4.56 -31.82 3.23
N ASP A 44 3.68 -32.01 4.21
CA ASP A 44 3.10 -33.32 4.57
C ASP A 44 4.14 -34.42 4.78
N LYS A 45 5.34 -34.02 5.26
CA LYS A 45 6.49 -34.89 5.50
C LYS A 45 7.00 -35.62 4.25
N LYS A 46 6.55 -35.25 3.05
CA LYS A 46 6.85 -36.00 1.81
C LYS A 46 7.05 -35.14 0.56
N PHE A 47 6.24 -34.10 0.37
CA PHE A 47 6.28 -33.30 -0.86
C PHE A 47 7.26 -32.13 -0.74
N ILE A 48 8.05 -31.88 -1.78
CA ILE A 48 8.99 -30.75 -1.85
C ILE A 48 8.70 -29.92 -3.10
N PRO A 49 7.91 -28.83 -3.00
CA PRO A 49 7.64 -27.94 -4.12
C PRO A 49 8.90 -27.27 -4.65
N MET A 50 8.99 -27.05 -5.96
CA MET A 50 10.07 -26.29 -6.57
C MET A 50 9.55 -25.47 -7.74
N ILE A 51 9.96 -24.21 -7.82
CA ILE A 51 9.70 -23.41 -9.03
C ILE A 51 10.44 -24.02 -10.24
N SER A 52 9.87 -23.83 -11.44
CA SER A 52 10.52 -24.31 -12.66
C SER A 52 11.84 -23.55 -12.91
N PRO A 53 12.97 -24.24 -13.18
CA PRO A 53 14.24 -23.59 -13.51
C PRO A 53 14.15 -22.66 -14.73
N ALA A 54 13.23 -22.93 -15.66
CA ALA A 54 13.01 -22.09 -16.84
C ALA A 54 12.57 -20.66 -16.46
N MET A 55 11.90 -20.50 -15.30
CA MET A 55 11.48 -19.20 -14.79
C MET A 55 12.68 -18.26 -14.56
N LEU A 56 13.84 -18.79 -14.20
CA LEU A 56 15.04 -18.01 -13.86
C LEU A 56 15.59 -17.20 -15.05
N ASN A 57 15.19 -17.52 -16.28
CA ASN A 57 15.63 -16.83 -17.50
C ASN A 57 14.90 -15.50 -17.72
N PHE A 58 13.62 -15.42 -17.37
CA PHE A 58 12.80 -14.22 -17.56
C PHE A 58 12.42 -13.55 -16.24
N LYS A 59 12.56 -14.27 -15.13
CA LYS A 59 12.42 -13.80 -13.75
C LYS A 59 13.66 -14.14 -12.89
N PRO A 60 14.78 -13.41 -13.09
CA PRO A 60 16.00 -13.60 -12.31
C PRO A 60 15.84 -13.36 -10.80
N GLU A 61 14.84 -12.60 -10.37
CA GLU A 61 14.52 -12.36 -8.96
C GLU A 61 14.22 -13.64 -8.18
N ALA A 62 13.81 -14.71 -8.87
CA ALA A 62 13.51 -15.99 -8.26
C ALA A 62 14.76 -16.88 -8.00
N LYS A 63 15.95 -16.49 -8.48
CA LYS A 63 17.20 -17.27 -8.30
C LYS A 63 17.55 -17.54 -6.82
N PRO A 64 17.49 -16.55 -5.89
CA PRO A 64 17.78 -16.81 -4.48
C PRO A 64 16.78 -17.76 -3.83
N LEU A 65 15.51 -17.75 -4.27
CA LEU A 65 14.51 -18.72 -3.82
C LEU A 65 14.87 -20.12 -4.33
N PHE A 66 15.13 -20.26 -5.63
CA PHE A 66 15.49 -21.55 -6.23
C PHE A 66 16.76 -22.16 -5.60
N LYS A 67 17.81 -21.36 -5.40
CA LYS A 67 19.06 -21.85 -4.79
C LYS A 67 18.82 -22.37 -3.38
N ARG A 68 18.10 -21.63 -2.54
CA ARG A 68 17.72 -22.09 -1.19
C ARG A 68 16.86 -23.33 -1.24
N ALA A 69 15.94 -23.43 -2.21
CA ALA A 69 15.13 -24.62 -2.38
C ALA A 69 15.97 -25.86 -2.70
N CYS A 70 16.98 -25.73 -3.56
CA CYS A 70 17.96 -26.80 -3.81
C CYS A 70 18.78 -27.14 -2.57
N GLU A 71 19.23 -26.14 -1.80
CA GLU A 71 19.97 -26.35 -0.55
C GLU A 71 19.14 -27.13 0.48
N LYS A 72 17.86 -26.76 0.67
CA LYS A 72 16.94 -27.49 1.56
C LYS A 72 16.66 -28.90 1.06
N LEU A 73 16.42 -29.09 -0.23
CA LEU A 73 16.24 -30.40 -0.84
C LEU A 73 17.43 -31.32 -0.54
N HIS A 74 18.66 -30.84 -0.76
CA HIS A 74 19.86 -31.60 -0.41
C HIS A 74 19.96 -31.87 1.09
N GLY A 75 19.57 -30.92 1.94
CA GLY A 75 19.51 -31.09 3.40
C GLY A 75 18.56 -32.21 3.84
N TYR A 76 17.36 -32.29 3.27
CA TYR A 76 16.41 -33.37 3.53
C TYR A 76 16.94 -34.73 3.05
N ILE A 77 17.49 -34.79 1.84
CA ILE A 77 18.07 -36.03 1.28
C ILE A 77 19.27 -36.50 2.12
N ALA A 78 20.06 -35.57 2.67
CA ALA A 78 21.21 -35.87 3.50
C ALA A 78 20.85 -36.17 4.97
N GLY A 79 19.58 -36.09 5.37
CA GLY A 79 19.13 -36.29 6.76
C GLY A 79 19.60 -35.19 7.72
N GLN A 80 19.97 -34.01 7.21
CA GLN A 80 20.48 -32.89 8.00
C GLN A 80 19.39 -31.96 8.52
N LEU A 81 18.19 -32.01 7.94
CA LEU A 81 17.03 -31.24 8.36
C LEU A 81 16.02 -32.17 9.05
N PRO A 82 15.60 -31.88 10.29
CA PRO A 82 14.66 -32.74 11.01
C PRO A 82 13.25 -32.69 10.38
N PRO A 83 12.49 -33.80 10.41
CA PRO A 83 11.13 -33.85 9.85
C PRO A 83 10.05 -33.26 10.78
N SER A 84 10.40 -32.84 11.99
CA SER A 84 9.46 -32.26 12.96
C SER A 84 10.07 -31.16 13.81
N LEU A 85 9.23 -30.22 14.19
CA LEU A 85 9.53 -29.12 15.10
C LEU A 85 9.78 -29.58 16.53
N SER A 86 10.84 -29.06 17.14
CA SER A 86 11.14 -29.17 18.57
C SER A 86 11.18 -27.77 19.19
N GLY A 87 10.59 -27.59 20.36
CA GLY A 87 10.64 -26.34 21.11
C GLY A 87 9.81 -26.39 22.39
N ASP A 88 10.01 -25.39 23.23
CA ASP A 88 9.34 -25.18 24.52
C ASP A 88 8.15 -24.23 24.33
N PHE A 89 6.98 -24.79 24.00
CA PHE A 89 5.74 -24.04 23.75
C PHE A 89 4.71 -24.33 24.84
N VAL A 90 4.38 -23.31 25.62
CA VAL A 90 3.54 -23.44 26.81
C VAL A 90 2.36 -22.48 26.74
N GLY A 91 1.17 -22.96 27.10
CA GLY A 91 -0.01 -22.14 27.35
C GLY A 91 -0.20 -21.95 28.86
N ILE A 92 -0.25 -20.71 29.31
CA ILE A 92 -0.48 -20.30 30.70
C ILE A 92 -1.95 -19.91 30.87
N THR A 93 -2.61 -20.56 31.82
CA THR A 93 -4.03 -20.33 32.17
C THR A 93 -4.22 -20.02 33.67
N THR A 94 -3.14 -19.79 34.41
CA THR A 94 -3.20 -19.39 35.83
C THR A 94 -2.44 -18.09 36.05
N GLU A 95 -2.90 -17.29 37.01
CA GLU A 95 -2.24 -16.03 37.40
C GLU A 95 -0.84 -16.30 37.97
N GLU A 96 -0.67 -17.29 38.84
CA GLU A 96 0.62 -17.66 39.48
C GLU A 96 1.70 -18.02 38.44
N ASP A 97 1.33 -18.80 37.40
CA ASP A 97 2.28 -19.14 36.32
C ASP A 97 2.64 -17.90 35.48
N ALA A 98 1.69 -16.99 35.26
CA ALA A 98 1.92 -15.75 34.53
C ALA A 98 2.86 -14.81 35.30
N GLU A 99 2.63 -14.64 36.61
CA GLU A 99 3.51 -13.90 37.52
C GLU A 99 4.93 -14.45 37.47
N SER A 100 5.09 -15.76 37.71
CA SER A 100 6.40 -16.41 37.75
C SER A 100 7.18 -16.22 36.44
N TYR A 101 6.51 -16.35 35.30
CA TYR A 101 7.14 -16.14 34.00
C TYR A 101 7.60 -14.70 33.78
N LEU A 102 6.74 -13.72 34.08
CA LEU A 102 7.05 -12.30 33.89
C LEU A 102 8.13 -11.82 34.86
N GLU A 103 8.08 -12.21 36.12
CA GLU A 103 9.12 -11.94 37.12
C GLU A 103 10.48 -12.48 36.67
N GLY A 104 10.52 -13.71 36.15
CA GLY A 104 11.74 -14.30 35.59
C GLY A 104 12.36 -13.44 34.48
N ILE A 105 11.53 -12.85 33.59
CA ILE A 105 12.00 -11.93 32.53
C ILE A 105 12.55 -10.61 33.12
N ILE A 106 11.88 -10.09 34.15
CA ILE A 106 12.24 -8.83 34.81
C ILE A 106 13.57 -8.97 35.56
N GLU A 107 13.74 -10.07 36.29
CA GLU A 107 14.92 -10.39 37.09
C GLU A 107 16.14 -10.67 36.22
N ASP A 108 15.98 -11.42 35.12
CA ASP A 108 17.07 -11.73 34.21
C ASP A 108 17.50 -10.50 33.38
N LYS A 109 18.57 -9.85 33.83
CA LYS A 109 19.17 -8.69 33.15
C LYS A 109 19.91 -9.05 31.85
N SER A 110 20.14 -10.34 31.57
CA SER A 110 20.73 -10.81 30.32
C SER A 110 19.74 -10.71 29.15
N ILE A 111 18.44 -10.81 29.42
CA ILE A 111 17.38 -10.64 28.43
C ILE A 111 17.34 -9.18 27.98
N ARG A 112 17.68 -8.93 26.71
CA ARG A 112 17.74 -7.60 26.10
C ARG A 112 16.48 -7.21 25.34
N PHE A 113 15.78 -8.19 24.80
CA PHE A 113 14.55 -7.99 24.04
C PHE A 113 13.61 -9.16 24.30
N VAL A 114 12.32 -8.91 24.12
CA VAL A 114 11.25 -9.90 24.19
C VAL A 114 10.41 -9.72 22.94
N THR A 115 10.09 -10.81 22.25
CA THR A 115 9.10 -10.78 21.18
C THR A 115 7.72 -10.97 21.76
N CYS A 116 6.76 -10.23 21.24
CA CYS A 116 5.37 -10.30 21.67
C CYS A 116 4.44 -10.39 20.46
N ASP A 117 3.26 -10.94 20.68
CA ASP A 117 2.15 -10.99 19.72
C ASP A 117 0.82 -11.09 20.47
N THR A 118 -0.28 -10.75 19.82
CA THR A 118 -1.63 -10.77 20.40
C THR A 118 -2.62 -11.59 19.58
N GLU A 119 -3.36 -12.45 20.26
CA GLU A 119 -4.51 -13.13 19.67
C GLU A 119 -5.78 -12.38 20.04
N THR A 120 -6.68 -12.18 19.07
CA THR A 120 -7.83 -11.27 19.24
C THR A 120 -9.08 -11.78 18.51
N THR A 121 -10.26 -11.32 18.92
CA THR A 121 -11.53 -11.68 18.28
C THR A 121 -11.86 -10.84 17.04
N ALA A 122 -11.13 -9.75 16.79
CA ALA A 122 -11.38 -8.86 15.66
C ALA A 122 -10.10 -8.19 15.17
N LEU A 123 -10.13 -7.62 13.96
CA LEU A 123 -8.99 -6.91 13.37
C LEU A 123 -8.84 -5.45 13.87
N TYR A 124 -9.71 -5.00 14.77
CA TYR A 124 -9.73 -3.63 15.27
C TYR A 124 -10.10 -3.61 16.77
N PRO A 125 -9.38 -2.85 17.63
CA PRO A 125 -9.56 -2.96 19.09
C PRO A 125 -10.95 -2.63 19.60
N ARG A 126 -11.69 -1.77 18.89
CA ARG A 126 -13.04 -1.36 19.32
C ARG A 126 -14.14 -2.33 18.87
N ASP A 127 -13.80 -3.25 17.97
CA ASP A 127 -14.71 -4.23 17.37
C ASP A 127 -14.54 -5.63 18.02
N GLY A 128 -13.59 -5.80 18.96
CA GLY A 128 -13.28 -7.08 19.60
C GLY A 128 -12.51 -6.91 20.92
N TYR A 129 -11.81 -7.97 21.33
CA TYR A 129 -10.99 -7.99 22.54
C TYR A 129 -9.78 -8.92 22.38
N VAL A 130 -8.78 -8.74 23.24
CA VAL A 130 -7.59 -9.59 23.32
C VAL A 130 -7.91 -10.89 24.05
N LEU A 131 -7.56 -12.02 23.44
CA LEU A 131 -7.69 -13.37 24.00
C LEU A 131 -6.48 -13.78 24.83
N GLY A 132 -5.30 -13.29 24.46
CA GLY A 132 -4.08 -13.52 25.20
C GLY A 132 -2.88 -12.86 24.54
N ILE A 133 -1.76 -12.86 25.26
CA ILE A 133 -0.50 -12.27 24.85
C ILE A 133 0.54 -13.38 24.80
N SER A 134 1.17 -13.58 23.65
CA SER A 134 2.31 -14.51 23.56
C SER A 134 3.63 -13.77 23.68
N MET A 135 4.66 -14.47 24.19
CA MET A 135 5.99 -13.93 24.40
C MET A 135 7.10 -14.97 24.16
N SER A 136 8.23 -14.53 23.59
CA SER A 136 9.49 -15.29 23.59
C SER A 136 10.69 -14.43 23.97
N HIS A 137 11.58 -14.98 24.77
CA HIS A 137 12.83 -14.29 25.19
C HIS A 137 14.10 -15.09 24.85
N LYS A 138 13.95 -16.33 24.35
CA LYS A 138 15.05 -17.21 23.91
C LYS A 138 14.66 -18.02 22.67
N PRO A 139 15.63 -18.56 21.89
CA PRO A 139 15.33 -19.40 20.72
C PRO A 139 14.49 -20.63 21.07
N GLN A 140 13.64 -21.07 20.13
CA GLN A 140 12.81 -22.28 20.25
C GLN A 140 11.92 -22.32 21.50
N GLN A 141 11.49 -21.15 21.96
CA GLN A 141 10.57 -21.00 23.10
C GLN A 141 9.44 -20.05 22.73
N GLY A 142 8.25 -20.31 23.25
CA GLY A 142 7.13 -19.39 23.23
C GLY A 142 6.15 -19.69 24.35
N VAL A 143 5.63 -18.65 24.98
CA VAL A 143 4.63 -18.75 26.05
C VAL A 143 3.43 -17.93 25.65
N TYR A 144 2.24 -18.52 25.69
CA TYR A 144 0.97 -17.82 25.50
C TYR A 144 0.29 -17.64 26.86
N ILE A 145 0.03 -16.39 27.26
CA ILE A 145 -0.65 -16.06 28.51
C ILE A 145 -2.10 -15.68 28.16
N SER A 146 -3.06 -16.46 28.68
CA SER A 146 -4.49 -16.15 28.52
C SER A 146 -4.81 -14.78 29.10
N ALA A 147 -5.65 -14.00 28.42
CA ALA A 147 -6.13 -12.71 28.92
C ALA A 147 -6.90 -12.86 30.24
N GLU A 148 -7.44 -14.04 30.54
CA GLU A 148 -8.10 -14.34 31.82
C GLU A 148 -7.13 -14.30 33.02
N CYS A 149 -5.83 -14.44 32.77
CA CYS A 149 -4.78 -14.37 33.80
C CYS A 149 -4.29 -12.93 34.03
N ILE A 150 -4.72 -11.96 33.22
CA ILE A 150 -4.21 -10.59 33.26
C ILE A 150 -5.00 -9.80 34.30
N THR A 151 -4.63 -9.99 35.57
CA THR A 151 -5.10 -9.16 36.70
C THR A 151 -4.33 -7.85 36.75
N THR A 152 -4.76 -6.91 37.60
CA THR A 152 -4.04 -5.64 37.80
C THR A 152 -2.56 -5.84 38.16
N TYR A 153 -2.22 -6.87 38.94
CA TYR A 153 -0.83 -7.14 39.27
C TYR A 153 -0.04 -7.69 38.07
N VAL A 154 -0.63 -8.61 37.31
CA VAL A 154 -0.02 -9.13 36.07
C VAL A 154 0.14 -8.02 35.02
N GLU A 155 -0.79 -7.07 34.92
CA GLU A 155 -0.65 -5.87 34.09
C GLU A 155 0.58 -5.03 34.50
N GLU A 156 0.80 -4.82 35.80
CA GLU A 156 1.98 -4.11 36.31
C GLU A 156 3.27 -4.83 35.92
N LEU A 157 3.29 -6.17 35.99
CA LEU A 157 4.45 -6.97 35.57
C LEU A 157 4.70 -6.87 34.05
N PHE A 158 3.65 -6.94 33.22
CA PHE A 158 3.75 -6.69 31.78
C PHE A 158 4.35 -5.30 31.50
N GLN A 159 3.83 -4.25 32.14
CA GLN A 159 4.35 -2.90 31.94
C GLN A 159 5.82 -2.78 32.35
N GLN A 160 6.25 -3.43 33.44
CA GLN A 160 7.66 -3.48 33.84
C GLN A 160 8.56 -4.15 32.78
N VAL A 161 8.08 -5.22 32.13
CA VAL A 161 8.78 -5.83 30.99
C VAL A 161 8.86 -4.83 29.82
N PHE A 162 7.75 -4.18 29.47
CA PHE A 162 7.68 -3.24 28.35
C PHE A 162 8.54 -1.98 28.53
N ASP A 163 8.67 -1.48 29.75
CA ASP A 163 9.52 -0.33 30.07
C ASP A 163 11.01 -0.67 30.03
N SER A 164 11.36 -1.88 30.48
CA SER A 164 12.75 -2.27 30.70
C SER A 164 13.42 -2.89 29.47
N LYS A 165 12.66 -3.57 28.59
CA LYS A 165 13.20 -4.34 27.46
C LYS A 165 12.91 -3.66 26.11
N MET A 166 13.56 -4.15 25.05
CA MET A 166 13.10 -3.90 23.67
C MET A 166 11.97 -4.87 23.36
N ILE A 167 10.79 -4.37 22.98
CA ILE A 167 9.65 -5.20 22.63
C ILE A 167 9.56 -5.32 21.11
N VAL A 168 9.47 -6.54 20.61
CA VAL A 168 9.56 -6.83 19.18
C VAL A 168 8.31 -7.55 18.74
N PHE A 169 7.61 -6.98 17.75
CA PHE A 169 6.44 -7.61 17.15
C PHE A 169 6.71 -7.98 15.69
N HIS A 170 5.77 -8.69 15.09
CA HIS A 170 5.60 -8.73 13.65
C HIS A 170 4.34 -7.96 13.29
N ASN A 171 4.45 -6.83 12.56
CA ASN A 171 3.33 -5.90 12.34
C ASN A 171 2.85 -5.20 13.64
N ALA A 172 3.80 -4.63 14.37
CA ALA A 172 3.62 -4.01 15.70
C ALA A 172 2.45 -3.04 15.79
N LYS A 173 2.15 -2.30 14.72
CA LYS A 173 1.04 -1.33 14.70
C LYS A 173 -0.30 -1.98 15.08
N PHE A 174 -0.51 -3.26 14.75
CA PHE A 174 -1.71 -3.97 15.15
C PHE A 174 -1.74 -4.21 16.66
N ASP A 175 -0.73 -4.89 17.19
CA ASP A 175 -0.62 -5.28 18.60
C ASP A 175 -0.60 -4.07 19.53
N LEU A 176 0.16 -3.03 19.17
CA LEU A 176 0.23 -1.80 19.95
C LEU A 176 -1.16 -1.19 20.15
N LYS A 177 -2.00 -1.15 19.11
CA LYS A 177 -3.37 -0.61 19.24
C LYS A 177 -4.24 -1.49 20.12
N MET A 178 -4.13 -2.81 20.00
CA MET A 178 -4.87 -3.76 20.82
C MET A 178 -4.49 -3.61 22.30
N LEU A 179 -3.19 -3.65 22.58
CA LEU A 179 -2.65 -3.61 23.94
C LEU A 179 -2.86 -2.26 24.63
N GLU A 180 -2.68 -1.15 23.90
CA GLU A 180 -2.96 0.19 24.43
C GLU A 180 -4.45 0.39 24.73
N TYR A 181 -5.34 -0.07 23.84
CA TYR A 181 -6.77 0.14 24.01
C TYR A 181 -7.36 -0.70 25.14
N HIS A 182 -6.95 -1.97 25.26
CA HIS A 182 -7.52 -2.90 26.24
C HIS A 182 -6.86 -2.81 27.62
N PHE A 183 -5.55 -2.54 27.69
CA PHE A 183 -4.79 -2.59 28.96
C PHE A 183 -4.09 -1.26 29.30
N GLY A 184 -4.10 -0.26 28.42
CA GLY A 184 -3.39 1.00 28.66
C GLY A 184 -1.86 0.90 28.62
N PHE A 185 -1.32 -0.20 28.10
CA PHE A 185 0.13 -0.41 28.06
C PHE A 185 0.85 0.62 27.21
N THR A 186 2.09 0.92 27.58
CA THR A 186 2.99 1.79 26.80
C THR A 186 4.27 1.07 26.43
N PHE A 187 4.85 1.44 25.27
CA PHE A 187 6.00 0.74 24.70
C PHE A 187 7.12 1.74 24.36
N PRO A 188 7.98 2.11 25.33
CA PRO A 188 9.07 3.07 25.11
C PRO A 188 10.10 2.62 24.07
N LYS A 189 10.27 1.29 23.91
CA LYS A 189 11.22 0.67 22.98
C LYS A 189 10.52 -0.42 22.18
N VAL A 190 10.18 -0.12 20.93
CA VAL A 190 9.52 -1.07 20.04
C VAL A 190 10.30 -1.31 18.74
N SER A 191 10.18 -2.52 18.21
CA SER A 191 10.72 -2.94 16.92
C SER A 191 9.72 -3.82 16.19
N ASP A 192 9.83 -3.88 14.86
CA ASP A 192 8.88 -4.60 14.01
C ASP A 192 9.62 -5.38 12.90
N THR A 193 9.53 -6.70 12.94
CA THR A 193 10.21 -7.58 11.97
C THR A 193 9.62 -7.46 10.56
N MET A 194 8.36 -7.06 10.39
CA MET A 194 7.76 -6.79 9.07
C MET A 194 8.42 -5.56 8.43
N LEU A 195 8.63 -4.48 9.20
CA LEU A 195 9.33 -3.28 8.73
C LEU A 195 10.80 -3.59 8.41
N MET A 196 11.45 -4.40 9.25
CA MET A 196 12.82 -4.86 9.03
C MET A 196 12.96 -5.67 7.75
N HIS A 197 12.05 -6.59 7.48
CA HIS A 197 12.07 -7.36 6.24
C HIS A 197 11.80 -6.45 5.04
N TYR A 198 10.84 -5.52 5.11
CA TYR A 198 10.51 -4.62 4.00
C TYR A 198 11.71 -3.80 3.51
N ILE A 199 12.56 -3.30 4.41
CA ILE A 199 13.77 -2.55 3.99
C ILE A 199 14.88 -3.48 3.43
N LEU A 200 14.85 -4.75 3.81
CA LEU A 200 15.73 -5.80 3.29
C LEU A 200 15.25 -6.38 1.95
N ASP A 201 13.95 -6.32 1.68
CA ASP A 201 13.26 -6.85 0.50
C ASP A 201 11.88 -6.18 0.40
N GLU A 202 11.71 -5.26 -0.56
CA GLU A 202 10.50 -4.45 -0.73
C GLU A 202 9.43 -5.10 -1.63
N SER A 203 9.58 -6.40 -1.91
CA SER A 203 8.70 -7.16 -2.81
C SER A 203 7.28 -7.32 -2.24
N LYS A 204 6.28 -6.90 -3.01
CA LYS A 204 4.87 -6.90 -2.59
C LYS A 204 4.40 -8.29 -2.14
N GLY A 205 3.69 -8.33 -1.01
CA GLY A 205 3.03 -9.55 -0.51
C GLY A 205 3.97 -10.57 0.13
N THR A 206 5.23 -10.22 0.41
CA THR A 206 6.25 -11.17 0.90
C THR A 206 6.67 -10.93 2.35
N HIS A 207 5.93 -10.13 3.10
CA HIS A 207 6.37 -9.65 4.43
C HIS A 207 5.57 -10.24 5.59
N GLY A 208 4.56 -11.07 5.34
CA GLY A 208 3.77 -11.69 6.41
C GLY A 208 4.53 -12.81 7.11
N LEU A 209 4.27 -12.99 8.40
CA LEU A 209 5.02 -13.88 9.30
C LEU A 209 5.12 -15.30 8.77
N LYS A 210 4.00 -15.91 8.36
CA LYS A 210 3.92 -17.28 7.82
C LYS A 210 4.84 -17.49 6.62
N PHE A 211 4.82 -16.56 5.68
CA PHE A 211 5.73 -16.58 4.53
C PHE A 211 7.20 -16.48 4.96
N LEU A 212 7.49 -15.63 5.95
CA LEU A 212 8.85 -15.46 6.47
C LEU A 212 9.32 -16.65 7.30
N ALA A 213 8.43 -17.32 8.03
CA ALA A 213 8.70 -18.54 8.77
C ALA A 213 9.19 -19.63 7.81
N LEU A 214 8.41 -19.91 6.76
CA LEU A 214 8.85 -20.78 5.67
C LEU A 214 10.22 -20.30 5.14
N LYS A 215 10.32 -19.03 4.72
CA LYS A 215 11.53 -18.55 4.05
C LYS A 215 12.81 -18.58 4.91
N TYR A 216 12.72 -18.39 6.23
CA TYR A 216 13.89 -18.09 7.08
C TYR A 216 14.04 -18.93 8.34
N THR A 217 13.04 -19.73 8.73
CA THR A 217 13.08 -20.52 9.97
C THR A 217 12.76 -21.99 9.70
N GLU A 218 12.87 -22.81 10.74
CA GLU A 218 12.55 -24.24 10.69
C GLU A 218 11.09 -24.54 11.07
N TYR A 219 10.30 -23.51 11.42
CA TYR A 219 8.89 -23.65 11.85
C TYR A 219 7.92 -24.03 10.74
N GLY A 220 8.32 -23.96 9.48
CA GLY A 220 7.50 -24.46 8.38
C GLY A 220 6.09 -23.84 8.35
N ASP A 221 5.11 -24.67 8.03
CA ASP A 221 3.67 -24.34 7.95
C ASP A 221 2.97 -24.63 9.30
N TYR A 222 3.42 -23.97 10.37
CA TYR A 222 2.99 -24.26 11.74
C TYR A 222 1.54 -23.87 12.03
N ASP A 223 0.92 -23.05 11.20
CA ASP A 223 -0.47 -22.60 11.34
C ASP A 223 -1.49 -23.54 10.71
N LYS A 224 -1.04 -24.63 10.09
CA LYS A 224 -1.88 -25.61 9.40
C LYS A 224 -3.01 -26.17 10.27
N ASP A 225 -2.73 -26.48 11.54
CA ASP A 225 -3.74 -27.04 12.45
C ASP A 225 -4.85 -26.02 12.76
N LEU A 226 -4.48 -24.75 12.97
CA LEU A 226 -5.41 -23.64 13.14
C LEU A 226 -6.26 -23.43 11.87
N ASP A 227 -5.63 -23.44 10.71
CA ASP A 227 -6.31 -23.25 9.42
C ASP A 227 -7.27 -24.41 9.11
N ASN A 228 -6.88 -25.65 9.40
CA ASN A 228 -7.73 -26.83 9.27
C ASN A 228 -8.95 -26.73 10.19
N PHE A 229 -8.74 -26.38 11.46
CA PHE A 229 -9.83 -26.18 12.41
C PHE A 229 -10.80 -25.10 11.92
N ARG A 230 -10.30 -23.91 11.58
CA ARG A 230 -11.11 -22.80 11.05
C ARG A 230 -11.93 -23.23 9.84
N ASN A 231 -11.31 -23.92 8.88
CA ASN A 231 -11.96 -24.35 7.65
C ASN A 231 -13.07 -25.38 7.91
N GLN A 232 -12.80 -26.34 8.80
CA GLN A 232 -13.77 -27.35 9.20
C GLN A 232 -14.94 -26.73 9.97
N TYR A 233 -14.64 -25.89 10.97
CA TYR A 233 -15.64 -25.19 11.78
C TYR A 233 -16.56 -24.32 10.92
N CYS A 234 -15.99 -23.48 10.04
CA CYS A 234 -16.78 -22.65 9.12
C CYS A 234 -17.73 -23.49 8.25
N LYS A 235 -17.26 -24.66 7.77
CA LYS A 235 -18.05 -25.54 6.90
C LYS A 235 -19.18 -26.22 7.67
N GLU A 236 -18.91 -26.73 8.87
CA GLU A 236 -19.89 -27.42 9.72
C GLU A 236 -20.98 -26.47 10.22
N HIS A 237 -20.59 -25.24 10.61
CA HIS A 237 -21.50 -24.24 11.17
C HIS A 237 -22.08 -23.27 10.13
N ARG A 238 -21.70 -23.41 8.85
CA ARG A 238 -22.12 -22.53 7.73
C ARG A 238 -21.80 -21.05 7.97
N ILE A 239 -20.68 -20.79 8.63
CA ILE A 239 -20.16 -19.44 8.88
C ILE A 239 -19.24 -19.06 7.71
N LEU A 240 -19.32 -17.81 7.24
CA LEU A 240 -18.37 -17.31 6.26
C LEU A 240 -17.00 -17.16 6.93
N LYS A 241 -15.92 -17.51 6.22
CA LYS A 241 -14.56 -17.40 6.80
C LYS A 241 -14.21 -16.00 7.31
N GLY A 242 -14.82 -14.95 6.73
CA GLY A 242 -14.62 -13.56 7.16
C GLY A 242 -15.30 -13.20 8.49
N ASP A 243 -16.27 -14.01 8.92
CA ASP A 243 -17.03 -13.82 10.16
C ASP A 243 -16.50 -14.75 11.28
N PHE A 244 -15.43 -15.52 11.02
CA PHE A 244 -14.81 -16.40 12.00
C PHE A 244 -13.93 -15.60 12.97
N THR A 245 -14.09 -15.88 14.26
CA THR A 245 -13.36 -15.22 15.34
C THR A 245 -12.53 -16.24 16.12
N TYR A 246 -11.38 -15.82 16.66
CA TYR A 246 -10.38 -16.74 17.23
C TYR A 246 -10.78 -17.31 18.60
N ASP A 247 -11.77 -16.73 19.28
CA ASP A 247 -12.37 -17.28 20.52
C ASP A 247 -13.05 -18.64 20.29
N LEU A 248 -13.34 -18.99 19.03
CA LEU A 248 -13.89 -20.29 18.65
C LEU A 248 -12.82 -21.39 18.57
N ILE A 249 -11.53 -21.01 18.57
CA ILE A 249 -10.42 -21.96 18.44
C ILE A 249 -10.15 -22.61 19.82
N PRO A 250 -10.06 -23.94 19.90
CA PRO A 250 -9.66 -24.64 21.12
C PRO A 250 -8.31 -24.13 21.63
N PHE A 251 -8.20 -23.95 22.94
CA PHE A 251 -6.99 -23.45 23.59
C PHE A 251 -5.72 -24.19 23.13
N ASP A 252 -5.77 -25.53 23.06
CA ASP A 252 -4.63 -26.38 22.67
C ASP A 252 -4.10 -26.17 21.25
N ILE A 253 -4.90 -25.55 20.38
CA ILE A 253 -4.53 -25.15 19.03
C ILE A 253 -4.04 -23.70 19.05
N LEU A 254 -4.80 -22.81 19.70
CA LEU A 254 -4.51 -21.38 19.73
C LEU A 254 -3.18 -21.07 20.42
N TYR A 255 -2.92 -21.63 21.60
CA TYR A 255 -1.71 -21.31 22.36
C TYR A 255 -0.45 -21.74 21.60
N LYS A 256 -0.49 -22.88 20.90
CA LYS A 256 0.66 -23.39 20.12
C LYS A 256 0.94 -22.48 18.94
N TYR A 257 -0.10 -22.07 18.23
CA TYR A 257 0.02 -21.12 17.13
C TYR A 257 0.65 -19.80 17.62
N ALA A 258 0.08 -19.20 18.66
CA ALA A 258 0.53 -17.91 19.20
C ALA A 258 1.96 -17.96 19.77
N ALA A 259 2.30 -19.05 20.46
CA ALA A 259 3.65 -19.27 21.00
C ALA A 259 4.69 -19.45 19.89
N ILE A 260 4.33 -20.09 18.77
CA ILE A 260 5.23 -20.23 17.62
C ILE A 260 5.36 -18.90 16.86
N ASP A 261 4.30 -18.07 16.76
CA ASP A 261 4.37 -16.74 16.14
C ASP A 261 5.47 -15.87 16.79
N THR A 262 5.57 -15.89 18.12
CA THR A 262 6.63 -15.17 18.84
C THR A 262 8.00 -15.81 18.70
N ALA A 263 8.10 -17.14 18.67
CA ALA A 263 9.37 -17.84 18.44
C ALA A 263 9.94 -17.58 17.04
N VAL A 264 9.09 -17.59 16.01
CA VAL A 264 9.45 -17.20 14.64
C VAL A 264 9.92 -15.75 14.63
N THR A 265 9.15 -14.85 15.24
CA THR A 265 9.48 -13.43 15.34
C THR A 265 10.86 -13.22 15.99
N TYR A 266 11.22 -14.04 16.98
CA TYR A 266 12.50 -13.98 17.67
C TYR A 266 13.67 -14.28 16.73
N GLU A 267 13.59 -15.39 16.00
CA GLU A 267 14.63 -15.77 15.02
C GLU A 267 14.74 -14.76 13.87
N LEU A 268 13.59 -14.28 13.37
CA LEU A 268 13.56 -13.24 12.33
C LEU A 268 14.21 -11.94 12.82
N TYR A 269 13.92 -11.52 14.04
CA TYR A 269 14.50 -10.31 14.62
C TYR A 269 16.02 -10.40 14.71
N GLN A 270 16.56 -11.51 15.21
CA GLN A 270 18.00 -11.72 15.28
C GLN A 270 18.65 -11.70 13.89
N LEU A 271 18.06 -12.43 12.94
CA LEU A 271 18.54 -12.51 11.57
C LEU A 271 18.53 -11.14 10.87
N PHE A 272 17.42 -10.42 10.95
CA PHE A 272 17.26 -9.14 10.26
C PHE A 272 18.06 -8.03 10.94
N THR A 273 18.17 -8.04 12.27
CA THR A 273 19.02 -7.09 13.00
C THR A 273 20.44 -7.17 12.48
N LYS A 274 21.03 -8.38 12.42
CA LYS A 274 22.38 -8.59 11.89
C LYS A 274 22.57 -8.04 10.47
N LYS A 275 21.57 -8.22 9.60
CA LYS A 275 21.60 -7.72 8.21
C LYS A 275 21.50 -6.19 8.15
N ILE A 276 20.61 -5.59 8.94
CA ILE A 276 20.34 -4.16 8.90
C ILE A 276 21.54 -3.37 9.46
N ILE A 277 22.08 -3.78 10.62
CA ILE A 277 23.20 -3.07 11.26
C ILE A 277 24.49 -3.10 10.42
N SER A 278 24.60 -4.03 9.46
CA SER A 278 25.73 -4.09 8.52
C SER A 278 25.71 -2.97 7.47
N SER A 279 24.59 -2.24 7.34
CA SER A 279 24.45 -1.09 6.45
C SER A 279 24.01 0.15 7.24
N VAL A 280 24.85 1.19 7.22
CA VAL A 280 24.54 2.49 7.84
C VAL A 280 23.25 3.08 7.27
N GLN A 281 23.05 2.99 5.95
CA GLN A 281 21.86 3.53 5.28
C GLN A 281 20.58 2.80 5.71
N LEU A 282 20.59 1.46 5.73
CA LEU A 282 19.40 0.69 6.14
C LEU A 282 19.10 0.88 7.64
N THR A 283 20.14 0.96 8.47
CA THR A 283 19.97 1.24 9.91
C THR A 283 19.30 2.60 10.12
N LYS A 284 19.75 3.62 9.39
CA LYS A 284 19.17 4.96 9.44
C LYS A 284 17.70 4.95 9.02
N VAL A 285 17.40 4.37 7.86
CA VAL A 285 16.01 4.24 7.37
C VAL A 285 15.14 3.51 8.39
N TYR A 286 15.63 2.41 8.98
CA TYR A 286 14.85 1.68 9.96
C TYR A 286 14.51 2.54 11.19
N LYS A 287 15.53 3.12 11.82
CA LYS A 287 15.42 3.81 13.11
C LYS A 287 14.81 5.20 13.02
N GLU A 288 15.13 5.95 11.97
CA GLU A 288 14.76 7.37 11.87
C GLU A 288 13.51 7.58 11.02
N LEU A 289 13.06 6.57 10.25
CA LEU A 289 11.94 6.71 9.33
C LEU A 289 10.88 5.62 9.52
N MET A 290 11.25 4.34 9.50
CA MET A 290 10.25 3.25 9.53
C MET A 290 9.59 3.12 10.91
N VAL A 291 10.36 3.04 12.00
CA VAL A 291 9.79 2.91 13.36
C VAL A 291 9.02 4.17 13.78
N PRO A 292 9.56 5.40 13.65
CA PRO A 292 8.80 6.61 13.97
C PRO A 292 7.57 6.77 13.08
N GLY A 293 7.68 6.45 11.79
CA GLY A 293 6.56 6.49 10.86
C GLY A 293 5.45 5.50 11.24
N MET A 294 5.80 4.30 11.72
CA MET A 294 4.82 3.32 12.17
C MET A 294 4.07 3.78 13.43
N LEU A 295 4.79 4.33 14.42
CA LEU A 295 4.20 4.90 15.62
C LEU A 295 3.32 6.11 15.32
N PHE A 296 3.76 7.00 14.44
CA PHE A 296 2.97 8.13 13.98
C PHE A 296 1.70 7.66 13.26
N LEU A 297 1.80 6.72 12.33
CA LEU A 297 0.62 6.26 11.59
C LEU A 297 -0.37 5.53 12.50
N LYS A 298 0.09 4.78 13.51
CA LYS A 298 -0.79 4.23 14.57
C LYS A 298 -1.71 5.31 15.16
N GLU A 299 -1.15 6.48 15.47
CA GLU A 299 -1.90 7.61 16.04
C GLU A 299 -2.86 8.24 15.03
N VAL A 300 -2.44 8.36 13.77
CA VAL A 300 -3.33 8.85 12.68
C VAL A 300 -4.52 7.91 12.49
N GLU A 301 -4.29 6.59 12.54
CA GLU A 301 -5.35 5.60 12.45
C GLU A 301 -6.34 5.69 13.63
N GLU A 302 -5.83 5.83 14.85
CA GLU A 302 -6.68 5.95 16.05
C GLU A 302 -7.40 7.29 16.15
N ALA A 303 -6.78 8.37 15.66
CA ALA A 303 -7.44 9.66 15.50
C ALA A 303 -8.67 9.52 14.61
N GLY A 304 -8.57 8.79 13.50
CA GLY A 304 -9.67 8.53 12.58
C GLY A 304 -10.10 9.77 11.78
N VAL A 305 -10.81 9.54 10.68
CA VAL A 305 -11.33 10.59 9.79
C VAL A 305 -12.78 10.90 10.18
N PRO A 306 -13.14 12.15 10.50
CA PRO A 306 -14.48 12.50 10.93
C PRO A 306 -15.46 12.53 9.74
N PHE A 307 -16.64 11.98 9.93
CA PHE A 307 -17.72 12.00 8.94
C PHE A 307 -19.03 12.54 9.53
N ASP A 308 -19.75 13.31 8.72
CA ASP A 308 -21.11 13.75 9.02
C ASP A 308 -22.12 12.70 8.51
N LEU A 309 -22.69 11.92 9.42
CA LEU A 309 -23.65 10.85 9.11
C LEU A 309 -24.91 11.37 8.40
N ASN A 310 -25.35 12.59 8.71
CA ASN A 310 -26.52 13.20 8.08
C ASN A 310 -26.21 13.52 6.61
N ARG A 311 -25.07 14.19 6.35
CA ARG A 311 -24.60 14.44 4.98
C ARG A 311 -24.43 13.14 4.20
N LEU A 312 -23.82 12.11 4.81
CA LEU A 312 -23.67 10.79 4.17
C LEU A 312 -25.01 10.20 3.72
N THR A 313 -26.01 10.20 4.59
CA THR A 313 -27.33 9.63 4.30
C THR A 313 -28.06 10.42 3.21
N LYS A 314 -28.00 11.76 3.28
CA LYS A 314 -28.58 12.65 2.27
C LYS A 314 -27.95 12.43 0.89
N VAL A 315 -26.61 12.40 0.83
CA VAL A 315 -25.86 12.19 -0.42
C VAL A 315 -26.09 10.79 -0.97
N GLN A 316 -26.17 9.76 -0.11
CA GLN A 316 -26.48 8.39 -0.54
C GLN A 316 -27.83 8.32 -1.26
N LYS A 317 -28.86 8.96 -0.68
CA LYS A 317 -30.19 9.04 -1.29
C LYS A 317 -30.17 9.80 -2.62
N LEU A 318 -29.49 10.94 -2.68
CA LEU A 318 -29.33 11.71 -3.93
C LEU A 318 -28.67 10.86 -5.02
N MET A 319 -27.57 10.17 -4.70
CA MET A 319 -26.89 9.31 -5.68
C MET A 319 -27.78 8.16 -6.16
N GLU A 320 -28.63 7.62 -5.30
CA GLU A 320 -29.61 6.59 -5.68
C GLU A 320 -30.66 7.12 -6.67
N GLU A 321 -31.22 8.30 -6.39
CA GLU A 321 -32.16 8.98 -7.28
C GLU A 321 -31.52 9.32 -8.64
N GLU A 322 -30.30 9.87 -8.64
CA GLU A 322 -29.59 10.19 -9.87
C GLU A 322 -29.22 8.94 -10.69
N ILE A 323 -28.83 7.84 -10.05
CA ILE A 323 -28.58 6.56 -10.72
C ILE A 323 -29.87 6.05 -11.37
N GLN A 324 -31.01 6.18 -10.68
CA GLN A 324 -32.30 5.75 -11.21
C GLN A 324 -32.71 6.56 -12.44
N ILE A 325 -32.59 7.90 -12.39
CA ILE A 325 -32.83 8.78 -13.54
C ILE A 325 -31.90 8.42 -14.72
N ALA A 326 -30.61 8.16 -14.45
CA ALA A 326 -29.67 7.80 -15.51
C ALA A 326 -29.98 6.42 -16.12
N LYS A 327 -30.48 5.47 -15.31
CA LYS A 327 -30.97 4.18 -15.82
C LYS A 327 -32.23 4.36 -16.65
N GLU A 328 -33.18 5.19 -16.24
CA GLU A 328 -34.40 5.47 -17.02
C GLU A 328 -34.03 6.03 -18.39
N LYS A 329 -33.13 7.00 -18.45
CA LYS A 329 -32.57 7.50 -19.73
C LYS A 329 -31.91 6.42 -20.56
N LEU A 330 -31.22 5.46 -19.94
CA LEU A 330 -30.62 4.33 -20.65
C LEU A 330 -31.69 3.39 -21.23
N TYR A 331 -32.81 3.21 -20.54
CA TYR A 331 -33.94 2.40 -21.01
C TYR A 331 -34.79 3.11 -22.08
N GLU A 332 -34.57 4.40 -22.35
CA GLU A 332 -35.19 5.06 -23.52
C GLU A 332 -34.62 4.55 -24.86
N PHE A 333 -33.46 3.89 -24.84
CA PHE A 333 -32.81 3.36 -26.05
C PHE A 333 -33.33 1.95 -26.39
N GLU A 334 -33.96 1.80 -27.55
CA GLU A 334 -34.46 0.51 -28.06
C GLU A 334 -33.37 -0.57 -28.13
N GLU A 335 -32.12 -0.18 -28.38
CA GLU A 335 -30.99 -1.10 -28.47
C GLU A 335 -30.75 -1.86 -27.16
N VAL A 336 -31.08 -1.24 -26.02
CA VAL A 336 -30.98 -1.88 -24.70
C VAL A 336 -32.06 -2.94 -24.56
N HIS A 337 -33.29 -2.66 -24.99
CA HIS A 337 -34.37 -3.66 -24.99
C HIS A 337 -34.07 -4.85 -25.91
N LYS A 338 -33.59 -4.58 -27.14
CA LYS A 338 -33.18 -5.62 -28.09
C LYS A 338 -32.06 -6.50 -27.53
N PHE A 339 -31.13 -5.90 -26.78
CA PHE A 339 -30.10 -6.64 -26.07
C PHE A 339 -30.68 -7.58 -25.00
N GLU A 340 -31.60 -7.08 -24.16
CA GLU A 340 -32.21 -7.87 -23.09
C GLU A 340 -33.02 -9.05 -23.63
N GLU A 341 -33.80 -8.82 -24.69
CA GLU A 341 -34.57 -9.86 -25.39
C GLU A 341 -33.65 -10.96 -25.93
N ALA A 342 -32.55 -10.58 -26.57
CA ALA A 342 -31.62 -11.52 -27.16
C ALA A 342 -30.77 -12.29 -26.12
N GLN A 343 -30.45 -11.67 -24.98
CA GLN A 343 -29.68 -12.30 -23.90
C GLN A 343 -30.56 -13.04 -22.88
N GLY A 344 -31.88 -12.83 -22.90
CA GLY A 344 -32.84 -13.37 -21.94
C GLY A 344 -32.59 -12.90 -20.50
N LYS A 345 -31.92 -11.75 -20.32
CA LYS A 345 -31.51 -11.21 -19.02
C LYS A 345 -31.55 -9.68 -19.03
N VAL A 346 -31.92 -9.11 -17.89
CA VAL A 346 -31.89 -7.66 -17.66
C VAL A 346 -30.46 -7.13 -17.79
N PHE A 347 -30.31 -5.99 -18.45
CA PHE A 347 -29.05 -5.31 -18.65
C PHE A 347 -28.59 -4.68 -17.32
N ASN A 348 -27.38 -5.06 -16.91
CA ASN A 348 -26.69 -4.50 -15.77
C ASN A 348 -25.55 -3.59 -16.28
N PRO A 349 -25.70 -2.25 -16.19
CA PRO A 349 -24.69 -1.29 -16.65
C PRO A 349 -23.32 -1.40 -15.96
N ASN A 350 -23.23 -2.13 -14.84
CA ASN A 350 -21.97 -2.39 -14.14
C ASN A 350 -21.27 -3.68 -14.62
N SER A 351 -21.93 -4.53 -15.43
CA SER A 351 -21.36 -5.77 -15.95
C SER A 351 -20.47 -5.51 -17.17
N THR A 352 -19.16 -5.63 -17.00
CA THR A 352 -18.18 -5.47 -18.09
C THR A 352 -18.38 -6.47 -19.24
N GLN A 353 -18.91 -7.66 -18.94
CA GLN A 353 -19.24 -8.65 -19.95
C GLN A 353 -20.43 -8.22 -20.80
N GLN A 354 -21.54 -7.82 -20.17
CA GLN A 354 -22.73 -7.38 -20.90
C GLN A 354 -22.45 -6.10 -21.69
N LEU A 355 -21.67 -5.18 -21.12
CA LEU A 355 -21.24 -3.97 -21.82
C LEU A 355 -20.50 -4.27 -23.11
N ARG A 356 -19.54 -5.18 -23.07
CA ARG A 356 -18.77 -5.57 -24.25
C ARG A 356 -19.68 -6.11 -25.36
N ILE A 357 -20.63 -6.97 -25.01
CA ILE A 357 -21.60 -7.52 -25.96
C ILE A 357 -22.48 -6.41 -26.53
N LEU A 358 -23.01 -5.52 -25.66
CA LEU A 358 -23.83 -4.39 -26.10
C LEU A 358 -23.05 -3.45 -27.04
N MET A 359 -21.83 -3.06 -26.67
CA MET A 359 -21.03 -2.08 -27.45
C MET A 359 -20.57 -2.65 -28.80
N PHE A 360 -20.04 -3.89 -28.82
CA PHE A 360 -19.32 -4.40 -29.99
C PHE A 360 -20.12 -5.39 -30.83
N ASP A 361 -21.05 -6.14 -30.23
CA ASP A 361 -21.82 -7.15 -30.96
C ASP A 361 -23.17 -6.56 -31.43
N PHE A 362 -23.84 -5.79 -30.57
CA PHE A 362 -25.13 -5.14 -30.86
C PHE A 362 -24.98 -3.80 -31.57
N LEU A 363 -24.33 -2.84 -30.89
CA LEU A 363 -24.13 -1.49 -31.44
C LEU A 363 -23.05 -1.46 -32.53
N ARG A 364 -22.19 -2.49 -32.60
CA ARG A 364 -21.10 -2.61 -33.57
C ARG A 364 -20.18 -1.38 -33.61
N LEU A 365 -19.96 -0.78 -32.45
CA LEU A 365 -19.08 0.39 -32.32
C LEU A 365 -17.64 -0.01 -32.62
N THR A 366 -16.86 0.95 -33.10
CA THR A 366 -15.47 0.69 -33.50
C THR A 366 -14.61 0.42 -32.27
N PRO A 367 -13.93 -0.75 -32.17
CA PRO A 367 -13.04 -1.02 -31.05
C PRO A 367 -11.87 -0.03 -31.02
N THR A 368 -11.58 0.54 -29.86
CA THR A 368 -10.47 1.50 -29.67
C THR A 368 -9.09 0.85 -29.71
N GLY A 369 -9.02 -0.47 -29.85
CA GLY A 369 -7.78 -1.25 -29.80
C GLY A 369 -7.21 -1.46 -28.39
N LYS A 370 -7.79 -0.82 -27.36
CA LYS A 370 -7.38 -1.00 -25.96
C LYS A 370 -7.95 -2.31 -25.42
N LEU A 371 -7.07 -3.21 -24.97
CA LEU A 371 -7.43 -4.50 -24.41
C LEU A 371 -7.27 -4.53 -22.88
N THR A 372 -8.06 -5.36 -22.22
CA THR A 372 -7.88 -5.73 -20.82
C THR A 372 -6.64 -6.61 -20.65
N GLY A 373 -6.19 -6.82 -19.41
CA GLY A 373 -5.09 -7.74 -19.13
C GLY A 373 -5.35 -9.19 -19.58
N THR A 374 -6.61 -9.56 -19.83
CA THR A 374 -7.02 -10.86 -20.39
C THR A 374 -7.09 -10.88 -21.92
N GLY A 375 -6.67 -9.80 -22.60
CA GLY A 375 -6.66 -9.69 -24.07
C GLY A 375 -8.02 -9.35 -24.69
N ALA A 376 -9.01 -9.02 -23.88
CA ALA A 376 -10.37 -8.75 -24.36
C ALA A 376 -10.58 -7.23 -24.53
N GLN A 377 -11.40 -6.75 -25.48
CA GLN A 377 -11.72 -5.31 -25.62
C GLN A 377 -12.05 -4.59 -24.29
N SER A 378 -11.46 -3.43 -24.03
CA SER A 378 -11.70 -2.69 -22.79
C SER A 378 -13.04 -1.95 -22.84
N THR A 379 -13.71 -1.84 -21.70
CA THR A 379 -14.90 -1.00 -21.49
C THR A 379 -14.68 -0.10 -20.26
N ASP A 380 -13.45 0.39 -20.11
CA ASP A 380 -13.08 1.34 -19.06
C ASP A 380 -13.61 2.75 -19.37
N ALA A 381 -13.44 3.67 -18.42
CA ALA A 381 -13.96 5.03 -18.54
C ALA A 381 -13.41 5.79 -19.76
N GLU A 382 -12.17 5.51 -20.16
CA GLU A 382 -11.54 6.15 -21.32
C GLU A 382 -12.14 5.60 -22.61
N VAL A 383 -12.29 4.28 -22.72
CA VAL A 383 -12.93 3.66 -23.89
C VAL A 383 -14.38 4.10 -24.02
N LEU A 384 -15.17 4.08 -22.95
CA LEU A 384 -16.56 4.53 -22.99
C LEU A 384 -16.68 6.00 -23.41
N LYS A 385 -15.74 6.86 -22.99
CA LYS A 385 -15.70 8.25 -23.43
C LYS A 385 -15.44 8.37 -24.93
N THR A 386 -14.46 7.65 -25.47
CA THR A 386 -14.22 7.65 -26.93
C THR A 386 -15.42 7.10 -27.70
N LEU A 387 -15.99 5.97 -27.25
CA LEU A 387 -17.17 5.39 -27.89
C LEU A 387 -18.40 6.29 -27.79
N SER A 388 -18.46 7.19 -26.81
CA SER A 388 -19.56 8.15 -26.68
C SER A 388 -19.62 9.18 -27.81
N GLU A 389 -18.52 9.34 -28.56
CA GLU A 389 -18.48 10.17 -29.77
C GLU A 389 -19.18 9.48 -30.95
N GLU A 390 -19.25 8.15 -30.96
CA GLU A 390 -19.96 7.36 -31.97
C GLU A 390 -21.43 7.13 -31.60
N HIS A 391 -21.75 6.95 -30.30
CA HIS A 391 -23.10 6.65 -29.84
C HIS A 391 -23.39 7.19 -28.43
N PRO A 392 -24.61 7.70 -28.13
CA PRO A 392 -24.93 8.28 -26.81
C PRO A 392 -24.93 7.28 -25.64
N ILE A 393 -25.34 6.03 -25.86
CA ILE A 393 -25.40 4.97 -24.82
C ILE A 393 -24.09 4.85 -24.00
N PRO A 394 -22.89 4.73 -24.59
CA PRO A 394 -21.63 4.73 -23.84
C PRO A 394 -21.48 5.88 -22.85
N GLY A 395 -21.93 7.09 -23.21
CA GLY A 395 -21.89 8.27 -22.35
C GLY A 395 -22.84 8.14 -21.15
N VAL A 396 -24.07 7.66 -21.37
CA VAL A 396 -25.04 7.41 -20.29
C VAL A 396 -24.55 6.31 -19.35
N ILE A 397 -23.97 5.24 -19.89
CA ILE A 397 -23.36 4.16 -19.10
C ILE A 397 -22.18 4.67 -18.27
N LEU A 398 -21.32 5.50 -18.87
CA LEU A 398 -20.20 6.11 -18.17
C LEU A 398 -20.70 6.90 -16.95
N ASP A 399 -21.77 7.68 -17.13
CA ASP A 399 -22.41 8.45 -16.06
C ASP A 399 -22.98 7.55 -14.95
N ILE A 400 -23.75 6.50 -15.31
CA ILE A 400 -24.27 5.51 -14.34
C ILE A 400 -23.13 4.87 -13.54
N ARG A 401 -22.04 4.48 -14.20
CA ARG A 401 -20.91 3.81 -13.54
C ARG A 401 -20.14 4.75 -12.62
N GLN A 402 -19.99 6.02 -12.99
CA GLN A 402 -19.37 7.03 -12.12
C GLN A 402 -20.18 7.21 -10.84
N LYS A 403 -21.50 7.45 -10.96
CA LYS A 403 -22.40 7.59 -9.81
C LYS A 403 -22.49 6.31 -8.96
N SER A 404 -22.65 5.16 -9.60
CA SER A 404 -22.66 3.84 -8.93
C SER A 404 -21.36 3.57 -8.19
N LYS A 405 -20.20 3.99 -8.74
CA LYS A 405 -18.93 3.87 -8.05
C LYS A 405 -18.91 4.73 -6.79
N ILE A 406 -19.35 5.98 -6.86
CA ILE A 406 -19.43 6.88 -5.68
C ILE A 406 -20.28 6.24 -4.58
N LYS A 407 -21.49 5.80 -4.92
CA LYS A 407 -22.41 5.15 -3.98
C LYS A 407 -21.83 3.84 -3.42
N ASN A 408 -21.55 2.86 -4.28
CA ASN A 408 -21.21 1.50 -3.86
C ASN A 408 -19.80 1.37 -3.28
N THR A 409 -18.85 2.21 -3.71
CA THR A 409 -17.44 2.10 -3.29
C THR A 409 -17.16 2.95 -2.05
N TYR A 410 -17.86 4.06 -1.89
CA TYR A 410 -17.60 5.01 -0.82
C TYR A 410 -18.79 5.11 0.13
N LEU A 411 -19.94 5.63 -0.30
CA LEU A 411 -21.05 5.94 0.60
C LEU A 411 -21.61 4.69 1.33
N ASP A 412 -21.94 3.63 0.58
CA ASP A 412 -22.52 2.38 1.12
C ASP A 412 -21.54 1.63 2.04
N LYS A 413 -20.23 1.83 1.85
CA LYS A 413 -19.19 1.21 2.69
C LYS A 413 -18.83 2.03 3.91
N VAL A 414 -18.92 3.36 3.81
CA VAL A 414 -18.54 4.29 4.87
C VAL A 414 -19.50 4.17 6.05
N ILE A 415 -20.81 4.20 5.81
CA ILE A 415 -21.83 4.18 6.88
C ILE A 415 -21.65 2.99 7.85
N PRO A 416 -21.62 1.72 7.39
CA PRO A 416 -21.44 0.58 8.31
C PRO A 416 -20.03 0.50 8.91
N ALA A 417 -19.07 1.25 8.37
CA ALA A 417 -17.70 1.29 8.85
C ALA A 417 -17.44 2.42 9.86
N LEU A 418 -18.42 3.29 10.12
CA LEU A 418 -18.33 4.34 11.12
C LEU A 418 -18.25 3.72 12.51
N ASP A 419 -17.32 4.24 13.29
CA ASP A 419 -17.23 3.95 14.71
C ASP A 419 -18.26 4.78 15.50
N LYS A 420 -18.41 4.51 16.80
CA LYS A 420 -19.36 5.16 17.71
C LYS A 420 -19.19 6.68 17.77
N ASP A 421 -17.99 7.18 17.49
CA ASP A 421 -17.67 8.61 17.43
C ASP A 421 -17.84 9.22 16.03
N SER A 422 -18.51 8.51 15.10
CA SER A 422 -18.71 8.91 13.70
C SER A 422 -17.41 9.14 12.93
N ARG A 423 -16.38 8.35 13.25
CA ARG A 423 -15.08 8.39 12.57
C ARG A 423 -14.81 7.08 11.85
N ILE A 424 -14.07 7.16 10.74
CA ILE A 424 -13.50 5.99 10.09
C ILE A 424 -12.02 5.89 10.41
N ARG A 425 -11.64 4.73 10.94
CA ARG A 425 -10.26 4.37 11.24
C ARG A 425 -9.77 3.42 10.15
N THR A 426 -9.06 3.96 9.18
CA THR A 426 -8.52 3.21 8.04
C THR A 426 -7.08 2.79 8.28
N GLY A 427 -6.59 1.77 7.58
CA GLY A 427 -5.19 1.35 7.66
C GLY A 427 -4.29 2.16 6.71
N PHE A 428 -3.12 2.57 7.18
CA PHE A 428 -2.02 3.19 6.43
C PHE A 428 -0.77 2.29 6.45
N ASN A 429 -0.32 1.82 5.28
CA ASN A 429 0.68 0.75 5.19
C ASN A 429 2.03 1.25 4.64
N LEU A 430 3.08 1.13 5.46
CA LEU A 430 4.47 1.45 5.08
C LEU A 430 5.14 0.37 4.23
N THR A 431 4.62 -0.86 4.22
CA THR A 431 5.30 -2.05 3.67
C THR A 431 4.65 -2.59 2.39
N SER A 432 3.79 -1.81 1.75
CA SER A 432 2.91 -2.29 0.66
C SER A 432 3.38 -1.93 -0.76
N THR A 433 4.16 -0.86 -0.90
CA THR A 433 4.63 -0.36 -2.19
C THR A 433 6.12 -0.63 -2.35
N THR A 434 6.58 -0.84 -3.58
CA THR A 434 8.01 -0.98 -3.88
C THR A 434 8.72 0.37 -3.95
N SER A 435 7.97 1.47 -4.11
CA SER A 435 8.51 2.82 -4.24
C SER A 435 8.78 3.49 -2.88
N GLY A 436 8.35 2.89 -1.76
CA GLY A 436 8.40 3.52 -0.45
C GLY A 436 7.22 4.46 -0.15
N ARG A 437 6.29 4.65 -1.11
CA ARG A 437 5.07 5.42 -0.87
C ARG A 437 4.15 4.72 0.13
N LEU A 438 3.47 5.51 0.94
CA LEU A 438 2.39 5.03 1.78
C LEU A 438 1.24 4.50 0.91
N SER A 439 0.54 3.46 1.38
CA SER A 439 -0.78 3.11 0.84
C SER A 439 -1.84 3.13 1.94
N SER A 440 -3.11 3.12 1.54
CA SER A 440 -4.25 3.00 2.46
C SER A 440 -5.12 1.81 2.08
N SER A 441 -5.66 1.11 3.07
CA SER A 441 -6.51 -0.09 2.92
C SER A 441 -7.45 -0.26 4.11
N GLY A 442 -8.35 -1.25 4.05
CA GLY A 442 -9.29 -1.55 5.13
C GLY A 442 -10.65 -0.91 4.88
N LYS A 443 -11.26 -0.34 5.94
CA LYS A 443 -12.61 0.24 5.94
C LYS A 443 -12.84 1.29 4.84
N LEU A 444 -11.82 2.10 4.51
CA LEU A 444 -11.86 3.07 3.41
C LEU A 444 -10.47 3.33 2.83
N ASN A 445 -10.27 3.18 1.52
CA ASN A 445 -9.00 3.57 0.89
C ASN A 445 -8.93 5.08 0.67
N MET A 446 -8.26 5.80 1.56
CA MET A 446 -8.12 7.27 1.50
C MET A 446 -7.33 7.74 0.28
N GLN A 447 -6.39 6.94 -0.21
CA GLN A 447 -5.58 7.24 -1.40
C GLN A 447 -6.40 7.16 -2.70
N GLN A 448 -7.58 6.54 -2.66
CA GLN A 448 -8.48 6.39 -3.80
C GLN A 448 -9.70 7.30 -3.72
N LEU A 449 -9.78 8.22 -2.75
CA LEU A 449 -10.85 9.20 -2.72
C LEU A 449 -10.85 10.01 -4.03
N PRO A 450 -12.00 10.19 -4.70
CA PRO A 450 -12.05 10.95 -5.94
C PRO A 450 -11.70 12.41 -5.66
N ARG A 451 -10.69 12.95 -6.36
CA ARG A 451 -10.15 14.30 -6.10
C ARG A 451 -11.17 15.41 -6.33
N ASP A 452 -11.94 15.31 -7.41
CA ASP A 452 -12.87 16.36 -7.86
C ASP A 452 -14.34 16.10 -7.51
N ASN A 453 -14.62 15.05 -6.71
CA ASN A 453 -16.00 14.73 -6.34
C ASN A 453 -16.30 15.21 -4.91
N ALA A 454 -17.09 16.28 -4.81
CA ALA A 454 -17.46 16.85 -3.52
C ALA A 454 -18.41 15.94 -2.71
N ALA A 455 -19.13 14.99 -3.32
CA ALA A 455 -20.14 14.19 -2.65
C ALA A 455 -19.58 13.40 -1.46
N VAL A 456 -18.40 12.79 -1.63
CA VAL A 456 -17.74 12.04 -0.55
C VAL A 456 -16.90 12.97 0.34
N LYS A 457 -16.10 13.86 -0.27
CA LYS A 457 -15.21 14.75 0.51
C LYS A 457 -15.99 15.72 1.40
N GLY A 458 -17.15 16.20 0.98
CA GLY A 458 -18.02 17.09 1.76
C GLY A 458 -18.71 16.39 2.94
N CYS A 459 -18.72 15.05 2.93
CA CYS A 459 -19.14 14.27 4.09
C CYS A 459 -18.03 14.12 5.13
N ILE A 460 -16.76 14.34 4.77
CA ILE A 460 -15.64 14.39 5.72
C ILE A 460 -15.61 15.79 6.32
N LYS A 461 -16.19 15.96 7.50
CA LYS A 461 -16.49 17.26 8.09
C LYS A 461 -15.91 17.35 9.49
N ALA A 462 -15.30 18.49 9.80
CA ALA A 462 -14.81 18.74 11.15
C ALA A 462 -15.98 18.87 12.13
N GLN A 463 -15.72 18.49 13.39
CA GLN A 463 -16.69 18.74 14.47
C GLN A 463 -16.88 20.26 14.72
N PRO A 464 -17.99 20.70 15.34
CA PRO A 464 -18.22 22.12 15.63
C PRO A 464 -17.07 22.77 16.42
N GLY A 465 -16.64 23.96 15.99
CA GLY A 465 -15.50 24.68 16.57
C GLY A 465 -14.12 24.24 16.03
N TYR A 466 -14.09 23.33 15.06
CA TYR A 466 -12.90 22.85 14.38
C TYR A 466 -13.03 23.06 12.86
N LYS A 467 -11.91 22.99 12.14
CA LYS A 467 -11.85 22.99 10.69
C LYS A 467 -10.97 21.84 10.20
N ILE A 468 -11.18 21.46 8.94
CA ILE A 468 -10.25 20.63 8.19
C ILE A 468 -9.18 21.53 7.60
N LEU A 469 -7.91 21.20 7.87
CA LEU A 469 -6.72 21.82 7.32
C LEU A 469 -5.98 20.79 6.46
N GLN A 470 -5.75 21.09 5.19
CA GLN A 470 -4.89 20.29 4.31
C GLN A 470 -3.69 21.12 3.87
N GLN A 471 -2.52 20.51 3.89
CA GLN A 471 -1.33 21.02 3.21
C GLN A 471 -0.84 20.00 2.20
N ASP A 472 -0.66 20.40 0.94
CA ASP A 472 -0.10 19.57 -0.13
C ASP A 472 1.27 20.10 -0.57
N LEU A 473 2.17 19.19 -0.95
CA LEU A 473 3.48 19.56 -1.50
C LEU A 473 3.36 19.90 -2.99
N SER A 474 3.47 21.18 -3.33
CA SER A 474 3.30 21.67 -4.71
C SER A 474 4.36 21.11 -5.64
N THR A 475 3.96 20.24 -6.58
CA THR A 475 4.84 19.67 -7.63
C THR A 475 6.10 18.98 -7.08
N ALA A 476 5.97 18.31 -5.92
CA ALA A 476 7.07 17.73 -5.16
C ALA A 476 8.05 16.89 -6.00
N GLU A 477 7.52 16.05 -6.88
CA GLU A 477 8.32 15.16 -7.72
C GLU A 477 9.28 15.95 -8.65
N VAL A 478 8.81 17.04 -9.26
CA VAL A 478 9.65 17.89 -10.14
C VAL A 478 10.69 18.66 -9.31
N TYR A 479 10.29 19.16 -8.14
CA TYR A 479 11.19 19.85 -7.22
C TYR A 479 12.34 18.92 -6.80
N VAL A 480 12.03 17.71 -6.35
CA VAL A 480 13.00 16.67 -6.00
C VAL A 480 13.92 16.36 -7.18
N ALA A 481 13.38 16.14 -8.39
CA ALA A 481 14.20 15.88 -9.57
C ALA A 481 15.18 17.03 -9.88
N SER A 482 14.78 18.28 -9.66
CA SER A 482 15.64 19.46 -9.83
C SER A 482 16.81 19.51 -8.83
N VAL A 483 16.56 19.06 -7.60
CA VAL A 483 17.57 18.98 -6.54
C VAL A 483 18.54 17.83 -6.83
N LEU A 484 18.01 16.63 -7.07
CA LEU A 484 18.80 15.40 -7.30
C LEU A 484 19.68 15.50 -8.54
N SER A 485 19.17 16.11 -9.62
CA SER A 485 19.96 16.35 -10.84
C SER A 485 20.95 17.50 -10.72
N ASN A 486 20.79 18.36 -9.71
CA ASN A 486 21.50 19.62 -9.56
C ASN A 486 21.45 20.51 -10.82
N ASP A 487 20.33 20.46 -11.56
CA ASP A 487 20.12 21.27 -12.76
C ASP A 487 19.74 22.69 -12.39
N LYS A 488 20.67 23.64 -12.55
CA LYS A 488 20.46 25.03 -12.16
C LYS A 488 19.38 25.73 -12.97
N ALA A 489 19.19 25.35 -14.24
CA ALA A 489 18.11 25.92 -15.05
C ALA A 489 16.75 25.47 -14.49
N LEU A 490 16.61 24.19 -14.15
CA LEU A 490 15.37 23.68 -13.54
C LEU A 490 15.16 24.23 -12.13
N GLN A 491 16.20 24.35 -11.30
CA GLN A 491 16.09 24.96 -9.97
C GLN A 491 15.65 26.43 -10.06
N ASN A 492 16.10 27.15 -11.09
CA ASN A 492 15.70 28.54 -11.30
C ASN A 492 14.21 28.68 -11.67
N VAL A 493 13.59 27.67 -12.27
CA VAL A 493 12.13 27.64 -12.51
C VAL A 493 11.35 27.77 -11.19
N PHE A 494 11.82 27.12 -10.12
CA PHE A 494 11.20 27.23 -8.81
C PHE A 494 11.50 28.57 -8.13
N LYS A 495 12.73 29.07 -8.27
CA LYS A 495 13.15 30.37 -7.69
C LYS A 495 12.45 31.57 -8.34
N SER A 496 12.09 31.47 -9.61
CA SER A 496 11.35 32.54 -10.29
C SER A 496 9.90 32.64 -9.85
N GLY A 497 9.35 31.60 -9.20
CA GLY A 497 7.94 31.50 -8.88
C GLY A 497 7.03 31.39 -10.12
N GLY A 498 5.72 31.44 -9.88
CA GLY A 498 4.69 31.37 -10.93
C GLY A 498 4.36 29.95 -11.40
N ASP A 499 3.65 29.84 -12.53
CA ASP A 499 3.23 28.55 -13.09
C ASP A 499 4.43 27.79 -13.67
N LEU A 500 4.77 26.67 -13.02
CA LEU A 500 5.87 25.78 -13.41
C LEU A 500 5.85 25.45 -14.91
N HIS A 501 4.69 25.06 -15.44
CA HIS A 501 4.57 24.59 -16.82
C HIS A 501 4.71 25.72 -17.84
N SER A 502 4.17 26.90 -17.54
CA SER A 502 4.37 28.10 -18.33
C SER A 502 5.84 28.50 -18.38
N THR A 503 6.54 28.51 -17.24
CA THR A 503 7.97 28.84 -17.19
C THR A 503 8.79 27.85 -18.02
N VAL A 504 8.53 26.55 -17.85
CA VAL A 504 9.17 25.51 -18.66
C VAL A 504 8.86 25.68 -20.15
N ALA A 505 7.61 25.97 -20.52
CA ALA A 505 7.24 26.21 -21.91
C ALA A 505 7.98 27.42 -22.49
N LYS A 506 8.07 28.54 -21.76
CA LYS A 506 8.84 29.73 -22.17
C LYS A 506 10.27 29.35 -22.53
N MET A 507 10.93 28.60 -21.64
CA MET A 507 12.33 28.24 -21.79
C MET A 507 12.57 27.22 -22.91
N VAL A 508 11.70 26.23 -23.06
CA VAL A 508 11.87 25.13 -24.03
C VAL A 508 11.51 25.57 -25.44
N PHE A 509 10.44 26.35 -25.59
CA PHE A 509 9.96 26.82 -26.89
C PHE A 509 10.46 28.23 -27.24
N GLN A 510 11.21 28.90 -26.34
CA GLN A 510 11.72 30.26 -26.52
C GLN A 510 10.61 31.25 -26.88
N LEU A 511 9.49 31.18 -26.13
CA LEU A 511 8.31 31.99 -26.41
C LEU A 511 8.56 33.46 -26.05
N PRO A 512 8.09 34.41 -26.87
CA PRO A 512 8.33 35.84 -26.66
C PRO A 512 7.45 36.45 -25.54
N HIS A 513 6.40 35.75 -25.12
CA HIS A 513 5.44 36.22 -24.12
C HIS A 513 5.99 36.12 -22.69
N GLU A 514 5.44 36.92 -21.78
CA GLU A 514 5.71 36.76 -20.35
C GLU A 514 5.12 35.47 -19.79
N THR A 515 5.73 34.93 -18.74
CA THR A 515 5.34 33.62 -18.18
C THR A 515 3.86 33.58 -17.77
N ALA A 516 3.34 34.69 -17.23
CA ALA A 516 1.95 34.81 -16.82
C ALA A 516 0.96 34.66 -17.99
N ASP A 517 1.39 35.02 -19.20
CA ASP A 517 0.56 35.08 -20.40
C ASP A 517 0.54 33.74 -21.18
N ILE A 518 1.51 32.86 -20.92
CA ILE A 518 1.67 31.59 -21.68
C ILE A 518 0.46 30.66 -21.56
N SER A 519 -0.22 30.66 -20.41
CA SER A 519 -1.43 29.84 -20.22
C SER A 519 -2.57 30.26 -21.16
N VAL A 520 -2.56 31.50 -21.64
CA VAL A 520 -3.54 32.09 -22.55
C VAL A 520 -3.08 31.98 -24.00
N TYR A 521 -1.87 32.45 -24.31
CA TYR A 521 -1.42 32.61 -25.71
C TYR A 521 -0.64 31.41 -26.27
N ALA A 522 -0.18 30.48 -25.43
CA ALA A 522 0.63 29.33 -25.83
C ALA A 522 0.20 28.06 -25.08
N LYS A 523 -1.13 27.82 -25.07
CA LYS A 523 -1.75 26.70 -24.34
C LYS A 523 -1.20 25.35 -24.79
N LYS A 524 -0.98 25.16 -26.09
CA LYS A 524 -0.43 23.91 -26.65
C LYS A 524 0.97 23.63 -26.14
N GLU A 525 1.85 24.63 -26.18
CA GLU A 525 3.23 24.57 -25.69
C GLU A 525 3.27 24.34 -24.18
N ARG A 526 2.38 24.97 -23.42
CA ARG A 526 2.21 24.71 -21.98
C ARG A 526 1.80 23.26 -21.71
N GLN A 527 0.85 22.71 -22.46
CA GLN A 527 0.47 21.30 -22.31
C GLN A 527 1.60 20.37 -22.72
N ALA A 528 2.35 20.69 -23.78
CA ALA A 528 3.54 19.95 -24.17
C ALA A 528 4.61 19.94 -23.08
N ALA A 529 4.90 21.10 -22.48
CA ALA A 529 5.83 21.24 -21.36
C ALA A 529 5.38 20.46 -20.12
N LYS A 530 4.07 20.44 -19.83
CA LYS A 530 3.48 19.64 -18.75
C LYS A 530 3.63 18.14 -19.00
N ALA A 531 3.19 17.67 -20.17
CA ALA A 531 3.27 16.26 -20.55
C ALA A 531 4.72 15.75 -20.57
N ILE A 532 5.67 16.59 -20.99
CA ILE A 532 7.09 16.27 -21.01
C ILE A 532 7.67 16.25 -19.60
N THR A 533 7.43 17.29 -18.79
CA THR A 533 7.99 17.37 -17.43
C THR A 533 7.56 16.15 -16.61
N PHE A 534 6.27 15.79 -16.62
CA PHE A 534 5.82 14.59 -15.91
C PHE A 534 6.14 13.29 -16.66
N GLY A 535 6.03 13.25 -17.98
CA GLY A 535 6.22 12.02 -18.74
C GLY A 535 7.67 11.54 -18.82
N ILE A 536 8.61 12.46 -19.06
CA ILE A 536 10.03 12.13 -19.29
C ILE A 536 10.75 11.77 -17.99
N MET A 537 10.41 12.41 -16.87
CA MET A 537 10.91 11.99 -15.55
C MET A 537 10.62 10.50 -15.30
N TYR A 538 9.57 9.96 -15.94
CA TYR A 538 9.15 8.56 -15.83
C TYR A 538 9.47 7.70 -17.06
N GLY A 539 10.37 8.17 -17.93
CA GLY A 539 10.86 7.43 -19.09
C GLY A 539 9.81 7.24 -20.20
N SER A 540 8.82 8.14 -20.30
CA SER A 540 7.88 8.15 -21.43
C SER A 540 8.60 8.50 -22.73
N GLY A 541 8.42 7.66 -23.75
CA GLY A 541 8.95 7.92 -25.08
C GLY A 541 8.13 8.95 -25.88
N PRO A 542 8.64 9.39 -27.04
CA PRO A 542 7.98 10.39 -27.89
C PRO A 542 6.55 10.04 -28.31
N ALA A 543 6.26 8.75 -28.52
CA ALA A 543 4.91 8.29 -28.87
C ALA A 543 3.89 8.61 -27.76
N LYS A 544 4.26 8.37 -26.49
CA LYS A 544 3.36 8.65 -25.36
C LYS A 544 3.18 10.14 -25.12
N VAL A 545 4.25 10.92 -25.28
CA VAL A 545 4.17 12.39 -25.23
C VAL A 545 3.24 12.91 -26.33
N SER A 546 3.39 12.42 -27.57
CA SER A 546 2.52 12.78 -28.70
C SER A 546 1.04 12.52 -28.41
N GLU A 547 0.72 11.34 -27.90
CA GLU A 547 -0.62 10.95 -27.49
C GLU A 547 -1.18 11.88 -26.39
N THR A 548 -0.44 12.07 -25.30
CA THR A 548 -0.88 12.89 -24.15
C THR A 548 -1.11 14.34 -24.55
N VAL A 549 -0.19 14.96 -25.30
CA VAL A 549 -0.32 16.36 -25.71
C VAL A 549 -1.49 16.52 -26.68
N THR A 550 -1.67 15.60 -27.62
CA THR A 550 -2.80 15.64 -28.55
C THR A 550 -4.12 15.60 -27.80
N LYS A 551 -4.23 14.69 -26.82
CA LYS A 551 -5.42 14.53 -25.99
C LYS A 551 -5.70 15.74 -25.10
N ASP A 552 -4.70 16.26 -24.41
CA ASP A 552 -4.87 17.32 -23.40
C ASP A 552 -5.03 18.72 -24.02
N SER A 553 -4.41 18.95 -25.19
CA SER A 553 -4.55 20.21 -25.92
C SER A 553 -5.77 20.24 -26.84
N GLY A 554 -6.25 19.07 -27.30
CA GLY A 554 -7.29 18.96 -28.33
C GLY A 554 -6.76 19.18 -29.75
N GLU A 555 -5.45 19.38 -29.92
CA GLU A 555 -4.82 19.60 -31.22
C GLU A 555 -3.81 18.50 -31.54
N PHE A 556 -3.74 18.08 -32.80
CA PHE A 556 -2.75 17.10 -33.23
C PHE A 556 -1.31 17.56 -32.90
N PHE A 557 -0.57 16.68 -32.24
CA PHE A 557 0.84 16.84 -31.90
C PHE A 557 1.61 15.59 -32.31
N SER A 558 2.41 15.71 -33.38
CA SER A 558 3.03 14.54 -34.03
C SER A 558 4.14 13.91 -33.18
N ILE A 559 4.48 12.66 -33.49
CA ILE A 559 5.62 11.97 -32.84
C ILE A 559 6.94 12.70 -33.13
N GLU A 560 7.08 13.33 -34.30
CA GLU A 560 8.26 14.11 -34.65
C GLU A 560 8.34 15.41 -33.83
N GLN A 561 7.23 16.13 -33.67
CA GLN A 561 7.16 17.29 -32.77
C GLN A 561 7.48 16.90 -31.33
N ALA A 562 7.00 15.75 -30.87
CA ALA A 562 7.35 15.23 -29.55
C ALA A 562 8.86 14.95 -29.42
N LYS A 563 9.49 14.31 -30.42
CA LYS A 563 10.94 14.06 -30.44
C LYS A 563 11.75 15.35 -30.37
N ASP A 564 11.38 16.34 -31.19
CA ASP A 564 12.05 17.65 -31.20
C ASP A 564 11.89 18.36 -29.85
N THR A 565 10.68 18.38 -29.30
CA THR A 565 10.42 19.03 -28.00
C THR A 565 11.15 18.35 -26.85
N ILE A 566 11.21 17.01 -26.83
CA ILE A 566 12.02 16.24 -25.86
C ILE A 566 13.49 16.64 -25.97
N SER A 567 13.99 16.80 -27.21
CA SER A 567 15.38 17.18 -27.46
C SER A 567 15.66 18.59 -26.94
N LYS A 568 14.80 19.56 -27.25
CA LYS A 568 14.87 20.94 -26.74
C LYS A 568 14.81 20.97 -25.21
N TYR A 569 13.90 20.22 -24.60
CA TYR A 569 13.77 20.09 -23.15
C TYR A 569 15.10 19.70 -22.48
N PHE A 570 15.77 18.67 -23.01
CA PHE A 570 17.06 18.24 -22.46
C PHE A 570 18.25 19.12 -22.85
N LEU A 571 18.13 19.94 -23.91
CA LEU A 571 19.11 20.98 -24.20
C LEU A 571 19.02 22.14 -23.19
N THR A 572 17.82 22.41 -22.69
CA THR A 572 17.55 23.36 -21.61
C THR A 572 17.97 22.80 -20.25
N PHE A 573 17.55 21.58 -19.91
CA PHE A 573 17.83 20.92 -18.63
C PHE A 573 18.88 19.79 -18.79
N ARG A 574 20.12 20.18 -19.06
CA ARG A 574 21.20 19.26 -19.43
C ARG A 574 21.62 18.36 -18.28
N LYS A 575 21.69 18.88 -17.05
CA LYS A 575 22.11 18.10 -15.88
C LYS A 575 21.04 17.09 -15.49
N LEU A 576 19.77 17.40 -15.72
CA LEU A 576 18.68 16.43 -15.60
C LEU A 576 18.90 15.23 -16.54
N LYS A 577 19.22 15.45 -17.82
CA LYS A 577 19.53 14.35 -18.76
C LYS A 577 20.73 13.53 -18.30
N THR A 578 21.81 14.20 -17.87
CA THR A 578 23.01 13.51 -17.37
C THR A 578 22.68 12.65 -16.15
N TRP A 579 21.91 13.18 -15.20
CA TRP A 579 21.51 12.45 -14.01
C TRP A 579 20.67 11.22 -14.35
N LEU A 580 19.63 11.37 -15.19
CA LEU A 580 18.80 10.25 -15.64
C LEU A 580 19.63 9.14 -16.32
N SER A 581 20.61 9.54 -17.15
CA SER A 581 21.48 8.59 -17.86
C SER A 581 22.38 7.82 -16.89
N LYS A 582 22.98 8.51 -15.91
CA LYS A 582 23.79 7.88 -14.86
C LYS A 582 22.99 6.96 -13.95
N SER A 583 21.78 7.37 -13.57
CA SER A 583 20.88 6.52 -12.78
C SER A 583 20.49 5.25 -13.53
N LYS A 584 20.23 5.37 -14.84
CA LYS A 584 19.99 4.22 -15.70
C LYS A 584 21.20 3.27 -15.73
N GLU A 585 22.40 3.80 -16.00
CA GLU A 585 23.64 3.00 -16.04
C GLU A 585 23.89 2.27 -14.71
N GLN A 586 23.66 2.95 -13.58
CA GLN A 586 23.77 2.34 -12.26
C GLN A 586 22.77 1.19 -12.06
N ILE A 587 21.51 1.40 -12.45
CA ILE A 587 20.48 0.35 -12.33
C ILE A 587 20.83 -0.86 -13.20
N GLU A 588 21.24 -0.63 -14.46
CA GLU A 588 21.63 -1.69 -15.41
C GLU A 588 22.89 -2.46 -14.97
N SER A 589 23.82 -1.80 -14.27
CA SER A 589 25.04 -2.43 -13.72
C SER A 589 24.77 -3.21 -12.43
N ASP A 590 24.12 -2.57 -11.46
CA ASP A 590 24.13 -3.04 -10.08
C ASP A 590 22.86 -3.86 -9.74
N GLY A 591 21.78 -3.67 -10.49
CA GLY A 591 20.48 -4.27 -10.18
C GLY A 591 19.84 -3.71 -8.90
N PHE A 592 20.30 -2.56 -8.41
CA PHE A 592 19.67 -1.82 -7.31
C PHE A 592 20.06 -0.34 -7.36
N ILE A 593 19.34 0.50 -6.62
CA ILE A 593 19.69 1.91 -6.42
C ILE A 593 19.26 2.40 -5.04
N TYR A 594 19.91 3.44 -4.51
CA TYR A 594 19.57 4.04 -3.22
C TYR A 594 18.95 5.43 -3.39
N SER A 595 17.91 5.73 -2.61
CA SER A 595 17.44 7.11 -2.44
C SER A 595 18.43 7.90 -1.58
N ILE A 596 18.40 9.23 -1.66
CA ILE A 596 19.25 10.11 -0.84
C ILE A 596 18.99 9.98 0.67
N LEU A 597 17.81 9.49 1.06
CA LEU A 597 17.47 9.20 2.46
C LEU A 597 17.86 7.79 2.90
N GLY A 598 18.46 6.99 2.00
CA GLY A 598 19.05 5.69 2.30
C GLY A 598 18.18 4.48 1.97
N ARG A 599 16.95 4.67 1.46
CA ARG A 599 16.11 3.53 1.04
C ARG A 599 16.77 2.83 -0.14
N LYS A 600 16.75 1.49 -0.13
CA LYS A 600 17.25 0.69 -1.25
C LYS A 600 16.09 0.15 -2.08
N ARG A 601 16.16 0.32 -3.40
CA ARG A 601 15.29 -0.35 -4.38
C ARG A 601 16.11 -1.40 -5.12
N ARG A 602 15.71 -2.66 -5.04
CA ARG A 602 16.29 -3.83 -5.72
C ARG A 602 15.49 -4.09 -6.99
N LEU A 603 16.22 -4.21 -8.10
CA LEU A 603 15.71 -4.28 -9.47
C LEU A 603 16.40 -5.45 -10.21
N PRO A 604 16.41 -6.68 -9.65
CA PRO A 604 17.15 -7.82 -10.24
C PRO A 604 16.68 -8.18 -11.65
N ASN A 605 15.45 -7.78 -12.02
CA ASN A 605 14.87 -8.04 -13.33
C ASN A 605 15.43 -7.16 -14.44
N VAL A 606 16.28 -6.20 -14.11
CA VAL A 606 17.06 -5.46 -15.11
C VAL A 606 17.97 -6.39 -15.91
N PHE A 607 18.36 -7.53 -15.34
CA PHE A 607 19.17 -8.57 -15.98
C PHE A 607 18.34 -9.60 -16.76
N SER A 608 17.04 -9.37 -16.95
CA SER A 608 16.18 -10.27 -17.73
C SER A 608 16.54 -10.23 -19.21
N ASN A 609 16.46 -11.37 -19.89
CA ASN A 609 16.61 -11.44 -21.35
C ASN A 609 15.44 -10.80 -22.10
N ASP A 610 14.31 -10.56 -21.41
CA ASP A 610 13.18 -9.81 -21.93
C ASP A 610 13.45 -8.30 -21.81
N LYS A 611 13.64 -7.64 -22.97
CA LYS A 611 13.92 -6.20 -23.04
C LYS A 611 12.80 -5.35 -22.47
N GLY A 612 11.55 -5.80 -22.54
CA GLY A 612 10.39 -5.10 -21.97
C GLY A 612 10.42 -5.11 -20.45
N ILE A 613 10.72 -6.27 -19.85
CA ILE A 613 10.91 -6.41 -18.40
C ILE A 613 12.10 -5.56 -17.93
N ALA A 614 13.27 -5.69 -18.57
CA ALA A 614 14.46 -4.93 -18.20
C ALA A 614 14.23 -3.40 -18.28
N SER A 615 13.61 -2.92 -19.38
CA SER A 615 13.29 -1.49 -19.55
C SER A 615 12.24 -0.99 -18.56
N HIS A 616 11.34 -1.86 -18.09
CA HIS A 616 10.40 -1.52 -17.02
C HIS A 616 11.10 -1.32 -15.69
N GLU A 617 12.08 -2.16 -15.33
CA GLU A 617 12.86 -2.02 -14.10
C GLU A 617 13.66 -0.72 -14.05
N VAL A 618 14.30 -0.34 -15.16
CA VAL A 618 15.02 0.95 -15.26
C VAL A 618 14.07 2.12 -14.99
N ARG A 619 12.90 2.13 -15.61
CA ARG A 619 11.88 3.17 -15.36
C ARG A 619 11.41 3.14 -13.91
N SER A 620 11.11 1.97 -13.37
CA SER A 620 10.70 1.83 -11.97
C SER A 620 11.76 2.35 -10.99
N GLY A 621 13.05 2.12 -11.25
CA GLY A 621 14.15 2.58 -10.41
C GLY A 621 14.34 4.10 -10.44
N ILE A 622 14.23 4.73 -11.61
CA ILE A 622 14.28 6.19 -11.74
C ILE A 622 13.09 6.83 -11.01
N ASN A 623 11.88 6.30 -11.20
CA ASN A 623 10.69 6.81 -10.53
C ASN A 623 10.83 6.72 -9.00
N PHE A 624 11.41 5.62 -8.51
CA PHE A 624 11.68 5.42 -7.09
C PHE A 624 12.53 6.55 -6.49
N LEU A 625 13.60 6.99 -7.17
CA LEU A 625 14.49 8.05 -6.66
C LEU A 625 13.75 9.35 -6.34
N ILE A 626 12.67 9.64 -7.07
CA ILE A 626 11.88 10.86 -6.92
C ILE A 626 10.76 10.62 -5.91
N GLN A 627 9.95 9.58 -6.13
CA GLN A 627 8.74 9.30 -5.35
C GLN A 627 9.03 8.95 -3.90
N SER A 628 10.10 8.18 -3.65
CA SER A 628 10.42 7.78 -2.28
C SER A 628 10.77 9.01 -1.45
N VAL A 629 11.53 9.95 -2.02
CA VAL A 629 11.99 11.16 -1.32
C VAL A 629 10.82 12.08 -0.99
N ALA A 630 9.91 12.33 -1.93
CA ALA A 630 8.70 13.11 -1.68
C ALA A 630 7.85 12.49 -0.55
N SER A 631 7.65 11.16 -0.60
CA SER A 631 6.89 10.44 0.42
C SER A 631 7.57 10.47 1.79
N ASP A 632 8.89 10.31 1.84
CA ASP A 632 9.66 10.28 3.08
C ASP A 632 9.72 11.67 3.74
N ILE A 633 9.83 12.75 2.94
CA ILE A 633 9.72 14.12 3.45
C ILE A 633 8.35 14.35 4.09
N ASN A 634 7.27 13.96 3.42
CA ASN A 634 5.92 14.12 3.94
C ASN A 634 5.67 13.29 5.21
N LEU A 635 6.17 12.04 5.25
CA LEU A 635 6.07 11.18 6.43
C LEU A 635 6.84 11.76 7.63
N LEU A 636 8.09 12.20 7.43
CA LEU A 636 8.89 12.81 8.48
C LEU A 636 8.30 14.13 8.97
N ALA A 637 7.71 14.93 8.07
CA ALA A 637 6.98 16.13 8.45
C ALA A 637 5.77 15.79 9.33
N GLY A 638 5.00 14.75 9.00
CA GLY A 638 3.90 14.26 9.83
C GLY A 638 4.35 13.79 11.22
N VAL A 639 5.45 13.03 11.29
CA VAL A 639 6.06 12.58 12.56
C VAL A 639 6.45 13.78 13.44
N GLU A 640 7.20 14.73 12.88
CA GLU A 640 7.66 15.92 13.61
C GLU A 640 6.49 16.82 14.02
N LEU A 641 5.48 16.98 13.17
CA LEU A 641 4.28 17.75 13.46
C LEU A 641 3.46 17.09 14.58
N SER A 642 3.25 15.78 14.55
CA SER A 642 2.53 15.06 15.62
C SER A 642 3.20 15.29 16.97
N GLN A 643 4.53 15.20 17.03
CA GLN A 643 5.28 15.46 18.25
C GLN A 643 5.12 16.91 18.71
N TRP A 644 5.26 17.87 17.80
CA TRP A 644 5.10 19.29 18.12
C TRP A 644 3.71 19.62 18.65
N LEU A 645 2.64 19.07 18.06
CA LEU A 645 1.27 19.25 18.52
C LEU A 645 1.10 18.80 19.97
N LYS A 646 1.67 17.64 20.33
CA LYS A 646 1.63 17.12 21.71
C LYS A 646 2.43 17.98 22.69
N ASP A 647 3.67 18.32 22.33
CA ASP A 647 4.57 19.09 23.21
C ASP A 647 4.00 20.47 23.52
N ASN A 648 3.27 21.06 22.56
CA ASN A 648 2.64 22.38 22.70
C ASN A 648 1.16 22.30 23.09
N LYS A 649 0.65 21.10 23.40
CA LYS A 649 -0.74 20.83 23.83
C LYS A 649 -1.79 21.45 22.90
N LYS A 650 -1.54 21.38 21.59
CA LYS A 650 -2.46 21.86 20.57
C LYS A 650 -3.67 20.95 20.46
N ASP A 651 -4.82 21.56 20.22
CA ASP A 651 -6.11 20.90 20.03
C ASP A 651 -6.30 20.62 18.53
N ALA A 652 -5.45 19.73 18.02
CA ALA A 652 -5.42 19.33 16.62
C ALA A 652 -5.06 17.85 16.48
N LYS A 653 -5.60 17.21 15.45
CA LYS A 653 -5.34 15.80 15.13
C LYS A 653 -4.96 15.66 13.67
N ILE A 654 -3.87 14.95 13.39
CA ILE A 654 -3.56 14.52 12.02
C ILE A 654 -4.45 13.32 11.72
N ILE A 655 -5.32 13.45 10.72
CA ILE A 655 -6.35 12.45 10.40
C ILE A 655 -6.03 11.64 9.14
N ALA A 656 -5.15 12.13 8.27
CA ALA A 656 -4.71 11.38 7.10
C ALA A 656 -3.38 11.86 6.50
N LEU A 657 -2.64 10.92 5.92
CA LEU A 657 -1.63 11.16 4.88
C LEU A 657 -2.15 10.63 3.54
N VAL A 658 -2.47 11.53 2.61
CA VAL A 658 -3.00 11.18 1.30
C VAL A 658 -2.09 11.75 0.23
N HIS A 659 -1.57 10.92 -0.66
CA HIS A 659 -0.55 11.31 -1.63
C HIS A 659 0.62 12.05 -0.96
N ASP A 660 0.81 13.32 -1.30
CA ASP A 660 1.88 14.18 -0.82
C ASP A 660 1.32 15.27 0.12
N SER A 661 0.12 15.01 0.68
CA SER A 661 -0.59 15.91 1.59
C SER A 661 -0.70 15.37 3.02
N LEU A 662 -0.74 16.30 3.97
CA LEU A 662 -1.13 16.09 5.37
C LEU A 662 -2.51 16.71 5.58
N VAL A 663 -3.41 15.96 6.22
CA VAL A 663 -4.77 16.42 6.54
C VAL A 663 -4.98 16.38 8.04
N LEU A 664 -5.43 17.50 8.61
CA LEU A 664 -5.66 17.70 10.03
C LEU A 664 -7.10 18.14 10.28
N GLU A 665 -7.60 17.79 11.47
CA GLU A 665 -8.73 18.45 12.11
C GLU A 665 -8.17 19.35 13.22
N VAL A 666 -8.42 20.66 13.15
CA VAL A 666 -7.77 21.67 13.99
C VAL A 666 -8.82 22.57 14.62
N LYS A 667 -8.69 22.87 15.90
CA LYS A 667 -9.54 23.86 16.56
C LYS A 667 -9.41 25.21 15.88
N GLU A 668 -10.54 25.86 15.62
CA GLU A 668 -10.58 27.08 14.79
C GLU A 668 -9.65 28.19 15.31
N SER A 669 -9.54 28.33 16.64
CA SER A 669 -8.66 29.31 17.29
C SER A 669 -7.16 29.05 17.12
N GLU A 670 -6.75 27.86 16.68
CA GLU A 670 -5.34 27.45 16.57
C GLU A 670 -4.86 27.29 15.12
N ILE A 671 -5.74 27.51 14.14
CA ILE A 671 -5.46 27.24 12.71
C ILE A 671 -4.25 28.01 12.20
N GLU A 672 -4.13 29.29 12.55
CA GLU A 672 -3.05 30.14 12.05
C GLU A 672 -1.68 29.62 12.51
N GLU A 673 -1.53 29.37 13.81
CA GLU A 673 -0.29 28.88 14.40
C GLU A 673 0.06 27.46 13.93
N VAL A 674 -0.95 26.57 13.85
CA VAL A 674 -0.75 25.21 13.34
C VAL A 674 -0.35 25.24 11.88
N SER A 675 -0.96 26.09 11.05
CA SER A 675 -0.64 26.22 9.63
C SER A 675 0.78 26.73 9.41
N GLU A 676 1.21 27.75 10.16
CA GLU A 676 2.57 28.29 10.08
C GLU A 676 3.60 27.22 10.46
N MET A 677 3.37 26.51 11.58
CA MET A 677 4.29 25.48 12.03
C MET A 677 4.33 24.27 11.08
N MET A 678 3.17 23.86 10.57
CA MET A 678 3.04 22.79 9.59
C MET A 678 3.85 23.08 8.33
N ALA A 679 3.75 24.32 7.81
CA ALA A 679 4.54 24.77 6.66
C ALA A 679 6.03 24.72 6.98
N LYS A 680 6.45 25.30 8.12
CA LYS A 680 7.85 25.32 8.58
C LYS A 680 8.45 23.92 8.72
N ILE A 681 7.74 22.99 9.34
CA ILE A 681 8.19 21.61 9.54
C ILE A 681 8.28 20.88 8.20
N THR A 682 7.30 21.08 7.32
CA THR A 682 7.27 20.41 6.02
C THR A 682 8.39 20.92 5.11
N GLN A 683 8.67 22.22 5.14
CA GLN A 683 9.70 22.88 4.35
C GLN A 683 11.13 22.74 4.89
N LYS A 684 11.31 22.11 6.05
CA LYS A 684 12.62 21.81 6.63
C LYS A 684 13.48 21.01 5.65
N ASP A 685 14.72 21.46 5.44
CA ASP A 685 15.68 20.74 4.60
C ASP A 685 16.08 19.41 5.25
N ARG A 686 15.77 18.32 4.53
CA ARG A 686 16.10 16.94 4.92
C ARG A 686 17.19 16.34 4.01
N GLY A 687 18.03 17.21 3.43
CA GLY A 687 19.03 16.85 2.43
C GLY A 687 18.51 16.91 1.00
N CYS A 688 17.36 17.56 0.77
CA CYS A 688 16.70 17.64 -0.53
C CYS A 688 15.98 18.98 -0.73
N SER A 689 16.74 20.07 -0.69
CA SER A 689 16.20 21.41 -0.93
C SER A 689 17.04 22.20 -1.92
N ILE A 690 16.39 23.14 -2.60
CA ILE A 690 17.05 24.20 -3.36
C ILE A 690 17.51 25.27 -2.35
N PRO A 691 18.79 25.68 -2.35
CA PRO A 691 19.26 26.71 -1.44
C PRO A 691 18.45 28.01 -1.56
N GLY A 692 17.88 28.44 -0.42
CA GLY A 692 17.05 29.64 -0.29
C GLY A 692 15.64 29.51 -0.85
N GLN A 693 15.24 28.34 -1.34
CA GLN A 693 13.91 28.12 -1.93
C GLN A 693 13.37 26.75 -1.47
N PRO A 694 12.68 26.67 -0.32
CA PRO A 694 12.06 25.41 0.11
C PRO A 694 11.00 24.95 -0.89
N ILE A 695 10.57 23.68 -0.74
CA ILE A 695 9.46 23.12 -1.51
C ILE A 695 8.18 23.95 -1.26
N GLY A 696 7.41 24.15 -2.33
CA GLY A 696 6.11 24.83 -2.23
C GLY A 696 5.12 24.02 -1.40
N VAL A 697 4.28 24.74 -0.65
CA VAL A 697 3.16 24.15 0.10
C VAL A 697 1.89 24.89 -0.24
N ASP A 698 0.83 24.16 -0.57
CA ASP A 698 -0.50 24.70 -0.83
C ASP A 698 -1.41 24.37 0.35
N LEU A 699 -2.02 25.38 0.96
CA LEU A 699 -2.89 25.25 2.13
C LEU A 699 -4.36 25.43 1.74
N GLU A 700 -5.21 24.50 2.18
CA GLU A 700 -6.66 24.59 2.07
C GLU A 700 -7.29 24.44 3.47
N ILE A 701 -8.22 25.33 3.81
CA ILE A 701 -8.94 25.34 5.10
C ILE A 701 -10.44 25.36 4.81
N GLY A 702 -11.21 24.53 5.51
CA GLY A 702 -12.67 24.53 5.37
C GLY A 702 -13.37 23.76 6.49
N ASP A 703 -14.70 23.87 6.53
CA ASP A 703 -15.53 23.08 7.45
C ASP A 703 -15.52 21.57 7.10
N ASP A 704 -15.27 21.27 5.83
CA ASP A 704 -15.16 19.92 5.29
C ASP A 704 -14.01 19.79 4.28
N TYR A 705 -13.72 18.54 3.92
CA TYR A 705 -12.61 18.17 3.05
C TYR A 705 -12.87 18.46 1.55
N ALA A 706 -14.04 18.99 1.21
CA ALA A 706 -14.34 19.52 -0.13
C ALA A 706 -14.07 21.04 -0.24
N PHE A 707 -13.73 21.72 0.86
CA PHE A 707 -13.28 23.12 0.88
C PHE A 707 -14.24 24.06 0.12
N GLY A 708 -15.53 24.00 0.46
CA GLY A 708 -16.58 24.85 -0.13
C GLY A 708 -17.16 24.34 -1.45
N LYS A 709 -16.62 23.27 -2.03
CA LYS A 709 -17.16 22.67 -3.25
C LYS A 709 -18.47 21.92 -2.98
N PHE A 710 -18.66 21.38 -1.77
CA PHE A 710 -19.87 20.67 -1.40
C PHE A 710 -21.07 21.62 -1.37
N GLU A 711 -20.94 22.76 -0.68
CA GLU A 711 -21.97 23.80 -0.61
C GLU A 711 -22.36 24.33 -2.00
N LYS A 712 -21.38 24.47 -2.89
CA LYS A 712 -21.62 24.94 -4.27
C LYS A 712 -22.32 23.92 -5.14
N GLN A 713 -22.00 22.64 -4.97
CA GLN A 713 -22.52 21.56 -5.81
C GLN A 713 -23.86 21.02 -5.31
N TYR A 714 -24.08 21.03 -3.99
CA TYR A 714 -25.25 20.46 -3.32
C TYR A 714 -25.85 21.42 -2.28
N PRO A 715 -26.22 22.66 -2.67
CA PRO A 715 -26.77 23.65 -1.73
C PRO A 715 -28.07 23.18 -1.06
N GLU A 716 -28.84 22.30 -1.71
CA GLU A 716 -30.07 21.69 -1.21
C GLU A 716 -29.85 20.66 -0.10
N LEU A 717 -28.62 20.19 0.09
CA LEU A 717 -28.28 19.18 1.11
C LEU A 717 -27.77 19.79 2.42
N LEU A 718 -27.45 21.08 2.44
CA LEU A 718 -27.11 21.85 3.66
C LEU A 718 -28.35 22.02 4.54
#